data_AF-A0A7C3PK15-F1
#
_entry.id   AF-A0A7C3PK15-F1
#
_cell.length_a   1.000
_cell.length_b   1.000
_cell.length_c   1.000
_cell.angle_alpha   90.00
_cell.angle_beta   90.00
_cell.angle_gamma   90.00
#
_symmetry.space_group_name_H-M   'P 1'
#
loop_
_entity.id
_entity.type
_entity.pdbx_description
1 polymer ?
#
loop_
_entity_poly.entity_id
_entity_poly.type
_entity_poly.pdbx_seq_one_letter_code
_entity_poly.pdbx_strand_id
1 'polypeptide(L)'
;MLMQEAEIEKLWEAFGIFDEDGSGGISVEELGSVMRSLGQNPTPVELRDLIKEVDIDRSGTIDFEEFKSLMISRQGDRESRLKLAFSVFDKDRTGHITADEMRSVMHQFELTDAELDAMVKEVDEDGDGAIGFEEFCKLVPEEAEAAGYIDSPKAMQASLLQSSVPAVSTSSGSSSLQTETLPDFQETSTDLPDNELNQLKKLLAQHPHNEQVRGTSRLQMQIGLFRLIQGAAYRCFRESFSANHETHLQVRNLPYRITEFVAFVQTAIALYKGLGIVEPDCYPVLDAVVRSITDEYNRLQERIQNWATIEKTPEMLTEEQVILAARSKSINAREKFAAGVEFAITLKKKKLSVGDIVEGVLALNELNRLREQELQQEFAPPPAHIAGDPKAYLTKWNRVILHNALETVDGAMMPVVYWYEDFMPKLLAAFSVSTASDIEANTIPNEAALNEWYEQTRVSGGFARYGADVAENFLNCTPAEKLRIQQAWRLTNHYLNGVQKRRERLEFGRESGALSQYVAFIDVYLDRSDVRDSQMRVSFPYYLGPAVWRFFHTTAEIVASQPAEQQATAIALFKDFFKLFATMYPCPYCRHHLNAYVVQNREVEMYPVEYLLLGREAEETDFKMSIDDKLSTVTDGASLRLFFWKLHNTVSSSIARSEEWYHKDEKAFYTTRYWPSVDSELARAKALKHISITTDRIYRIYGLLRPVARLAGVRLELQRLIDKGDADSLKQACAIAQDYIRELEASVIGGNFLQEIYRFDPDLIDKTPTNSIPQLVIDFQQHKP
;
A
#
# COMPACT_ATOMS: atom_id res chain seq x y z
N MET A 1 18.72 8.31 -14.38
CA MET A 1 19.63 7.55 -13.50
C MET A 1 20.93 8.32 -13.43
N LEU A 2 21.33 8.84 -12.27
CA LEU A 2 22.57 9.62 -12.13
C LEU A 2 23.70 8.65 -11.75
N MET A 3 24.73 8.56 -12.61
CA MET A 3 25.93 7.76 -12.36
C MET A 3 26.77 8.41 -11.26
N GLN A 4 27.46 7.60 -10.44
CA GLN A 4 28.33 8.10 -9.38
C GLN A 4 29.60 8.73 -9.98
N GLU A 5 30.13 9.79 -9.37
CA GLU A 5 31.30 10.54 -9.90
C GLU A 5 32.52 9.64 -10.16
N ALA A 6 32.74 8.61 -9.33
CA ALA A 6 33.83 7.65 -9.47
C ALA A 6 33.72 6.73 -10.71
N GLU A 7 32.52 6.54 -11.28
CA GLU A 7 32.32 5.78 -12.52
C GLU A 7 32.59 6.65 -13.76
N ILE A 8 32.28 7.94 -13.67
CA ILE A 8 32.54 8.91 -14.73
C ILE A 8 34.05 9.10 -14.91
N GLU A 9 34.81 9.14 -13.80
CA GLU A 9 36.27 9.27 -13.81
C GLU A 9 36.96 8.08 -14.51
N LYS A 10 36.49 6.86 -14.26
CA LYS A 10 37.00 5.65 -14.95
C LYS A 10 36.63 5.59 -16.44
N LEU A 11 35.45 6.08 -16.81
CA LEU A 11 35.05 6.19 -18.21
C LEU A 11 35.90 7.22 -18.94
N TRP A 12 36.28 8.31 -18.26
CA TRP A 12 37.20 9.31 -18.79
C TRP A 12 38.60 8.76 -19.02
N GLU A 13 39.13 7.98 -18.07
CA GLU A 13 40.41 7.26 -18.24
C GLU A 13 40.36 6.27 -19.42
N ALA A 14 39.26 5.53 -19.57
CA ALA A 14 39.07 4.62 -20.69
C ALA A 14 38.99 5.37 -22.02
N PHE A 15 38.24 6.48 -22.09
CA PHE A 15 38.16 7.32 -23.30
C PHE A 15 39.54 7.82 -23.74
N GLY A 16 40.39 8.24 -22.80
CA GLY A 16 41.76 8.67 -23.08
C GLY A 16 42.71 7.56 -23.55
N ILE A 17 42.33 6.28 -23.46
CA ILE A 17 43.07 5.17 -24.06
C ILE A 17 42.69 5.00 -25.54
N PHE A 18 41.46 5.37 -25.92
CA PHE A 18 40.98 5.29 -27.29
C PHE A 18 41.29 6.56 -28.10
N ASP A 19 41.27 7.74 -27.49
CA ASP A 19 41.66 9.03 -28.09
C ASP A 19 43.17 9.23 -27.94
N GLU A 20 43.96 8.49 -28.74
CA GLU A 20 45.43 8.48 -28.65
C GLU A 20 46.05 9.84 -29.00
N ASP A 21 45.40 10.63 -29.88
CA ASP A 21 45.87 11.95 -30.28
C ASP A 21 45.33 13.11 -29.42
N GLY A 22 44.38 12.83 -28.52
CA GLY A 22 43.80 13.79 -27.58
C GLY A 22 42.93 14.84 -28.26
N SER A 23 42.36 14.51 -29.42
CA SER A 23 41.51 15.40 -30.21
C SER A 23 40.14 15.64 -29.58
N GLY A 24 39.75 14.84 -28.59
CA GLY A 24 38.47 14.92 -27.90
C GLY A 24 37.36 14.10 -28.57
N GLY A 25 37.69 13.28 -29.57
CA GLY A 25 36.75 12.39 -30.25
C GLY A 25 37.47 11.20 -30.88
N ILE A 26 36.94 9.98 -30.71
CA ILE A 26 37.57 8.76 -31.19
C ILE A 26 37.30 8.58 -32.68
N SER A 27 38.35 8.60 -33.49
CA SER A 27 38.29 8.40 -34.93
C SER A 27 38.13 6.92 -35.33
N VAL A 28 37.76 6.68 -36.60
CA VAL A 28 37.67 5.33 -37.19
C VAL A 28 39.01 4.60 -37.09
N GLU A 29 40.10 5.34 -37.29
CA GLU A 29 41.46 4.85 -37.27
C GLU A 29 41.90 4.45 -35.86
N GLU A 30 41.59 5.26 -34.86
CA GLU A 30 41.89 5.02 -33.44
C GLU A 30 41.06 3.87 -32.87
N LEU A 31 39.76 3.84 -33.14
CA LEU A 31 38.90 2.71 -32.78
C LEU A 31 39.42 1.41 -33.39
N GLY A 32 39.85 1.45 -34.66
CA GLY A 32 40.46 0.31 -35.33
C GLY A 32 41.81 -0.09 -34.75
N SER A 33 42.64 0.86 -34.30
CA SER A 33 43.94 0.61 -33.67
C SER A 33 43.76 -0.16 -32.36
N VAL A 34 42.83 0.29 -31.52
CA VAL A 34 42.56 -0.34 -30.22
C VAL A 34 41.88 -1.71 -30.39
N MET A 35 40.92 -1.86 -31.32
CA MET A 35 40.30 -3.17 -31.56
C MET A 35 41.32 -4.20 -32.07
N ARG A 36 42.31 -3.77 -32.86
CA ARG A 36 43.43 -4.62 -33.31
C ARG A 36 44.42 -4.96 -32.21
N SER A 37 44.70 -4.03 -31.29
CA SER A 37 45.55 -4.32 -30.13
C SER A 37 44.88 -5.28 -29.13
N LEU A 38 43.55 -5.32 -29.11
CA LEU A 38 42.73 -6.27 -28.35
C LEU A 38 42.47 -7.62 -29.08
N GLY A 39 43.09 -7.82 -30.25
CA GLY A 39 43.06 -9.10 -30.97
C GLY A 39 41.88 -9.29 -31.93
N GLN A 40 41.06 -8.26 -32.16
CA GLN A 40 40.02 -8.28 -33.20
C GLN A 40 40.53 -7.65 -34.50
N ASN A 41 40.03 -8.07 -35.66
CA ASN A 41 40.50 -7.55 -36.95
C ASN A 41 39.34 -6.98 -37.81
N PRO A 42 38.65 -5.94 -37.32
CA PRO A 42 37.47 -5.39 -38.00
C PRO A 42 37.87 -4.66 -39.29
N THR A 43 37.00 -4.76 -40.29
CA THR A 43 37.17 -4.08 -41.57
C THR A 43 36.86 -2.58 -41.47
N PRO A 44 37.40 -1.74 -42.36
CA PRO A 44 37.10 -0.31 -42.37
C PRO A 44 35.62 0.04 -42.65
N VAL A 45 34.82 -0.93 -43.11
CA VAL A 45 33.38 -0.75 -43.31
C VAL A 45 32.66 -1.00 -41.98
N GLU A 46 32.98 -2.09 -41.29
CA GLU A 46 32.44 -2.41 -39.97
C GLU A 46 32.77 -1.32 -38.93
N LEU A 47 33.99 -0.77 -38.94
CA LEU A 47 34.36 0.33 -38.04
C LEU A 47 33.54 1.61 -38.31
N ARG A 48 33.22 1.90 -39.58
CA ARG A 48 32.42 3.07 -39.95
C ARG A 48 30.94 2.86 -39.64
N ASP A 49 30.45 1.64 -39.74
CA ASP A 49 29.07 1.32 -39.38
C ASP A 49 28.90 1.37 -37.85
N LEU A 50 29.89 0.88 -37.08
CA LEU A 50 29.94 1.00 -35.62
C LEU A 50 29.94 2.47 -35.14
N ILE A 51 30.68 3.35 -35.81
CA ILE A 51 30.68 4.78 -35.48
C ILE A 51 29.33 5.41 -35.82
N LYS A 52 28.75 5.13 -37.00
CA LYS A 52 27.43 5.65 -37.40
C LYS A 52 26.29 5.26 -36.48
N GLU A 53 26.37 4.13 -35.80
CA GLU A 53 25.32 3.67 -34.88
C GLU A 53 25.22 4.52 -33.61
N VAL A 54 26.30 5.23 -33.25
CA VAL A 54 26.42 5.91 -31.95
C VAL A 54 26.77 7.39 -32.08
N ASP A 55 27.28 7.81 -33.24
CA ASP A 55 27.52 9.20 -33.65
C ASP A 55 26.18 9.92 -33.92
N ILE A 56 25.59 10.48 -32.86
CA ILE A 56 24.29 11.16 -32.85
C ILE A 56 24.40 12.50 -33.57
N ASP A 57 25.53 13.19 -33.40
CA ASP A 57 25.77 14.51 -33.98
C ASP A 57 26.31 14.46 -35.42
N ARG A 58 26.67 13.27 -35.91
CA ARG A 58 27.21 12.98 -37.25
C ARG A 58 28.55 13.65 -37.51
N SER A 59 29.36 13.81 -36.48
CA SER A 59 30.71 14.38 -36.57
C SER A 59 31.70 13.45 -37.30
N GLY A 60 31.38 12.16 -37.41
CA GLY A 60 32.26 11.12 -37.97
C GLY A 60 33.29 10.58 -36.97
N THR A 61 33.17 10.97 -35.70
CA THR A 61 34.02 10.60 -34.55
C THR A 61 33.13 10.37 -33.33
N ILE A 62 33.56 9.59 -32.34
CA ILE A 62 32.76 9.35 -31.12
C ILE A 62 33.24 10.29 -30.01
N ASP A 63 32.39 11.23 -29.57
CA ASP A 63 32.72 12.11 -28.45
C ASP A 63 32.55 11.43 -27.08
N PHE A 64 32.89 12.11 -25.98
CA PHE A 64 32.82 11.49 -24.65
C PHE A 64 31.41 11.11 -24.19
N GLU A 65 30.37 11.90 -24.52
CA GLU A 65 29.00 11.59 -24.12
C GLU A 65 28.39 10.49 -25.00
N GLU A 66 28.81 10.42 -26.27
CA GLU A 66 28.50 9.31 -27.18
C GLU A 66 29.24 8.03 -26.77
N PHE A 67 30.51 8.11 -26.37
CA PHE A 67 31.29 7.00 -25.84
C PHE A 67 30.70 6.46 -24.52
N LYS A 68 30.27 7.35 -23.64
CA LYS A 68 29.54 7.00 -22.42
C LYS A 68 28.22 6.31 -22.75
N SER A 69 27.47 6.81 -23.73
CA SER A 69 26.24 6.18 -24.21
C SER A 69 26.52 4.81 -24.87
N LEU A 70 27.63 4.66 -25.58
CA LEU A 70 28.11 3.41 -26.16
C LEU A 70 28.45 2.37 -25.09
N MET A 71 29.17 2.79 -24.03
CA MET A 71 29.53 1.93 -22.89
C MET A 71 28.31 1.55 -22.05
N ILE A 72 27.30 2.41 -21.99
CA ILE A 72 26.01 2.13 -21.34
C ILE A 72 25.14 1.21 -22.21
N SER A 73 25.10 1.41 -23.53
CA SER A 73 24.31 0.57 -24.44
C SER A 73 24.93 -0.82 -24.67
N ARG A 74 26.26 -0.94 -24.61
CA ARG A 74 26.99 -2.22 -24.67
C ARG A 74 27.09 -2.99 -23.35
N GLN A 75 26.43 -2.54 -22.28
CA GLN A 75 26.17 -3.41 -21.13
C GLN A 75 25.05 -4.45 -21.36
N GLY A 76 24.60 -4.65 -22.60
CA GLY A 76 23.52 -5.57 -22.94
C GLY A 76 23.77 -6.57 -24.08
N ASP A 77 24.96 -6.67 -24.67
CA ASP A 77 25.16 -7.68 -25.73
C ASP A 77 25.08 -9.10 -25.14
N ARG A 78 24.11 -9.87 -25.63
CA ARG A 78 23.81 -11.25 -25.23
C ARG A 78 25.09 -12.10 -25.30
N GLU A 79 25.89 -11.95 -26.35
CA GLU A 79 27.12 -12.73 -26.51
C GLU A 79 28.16 -12.40 -25.43
N SER A 80 28.34 -11.12 -25.10
CA SER A 80 29.25 -10.66 -24.05
C SER A 80 28.80 -11.08 -22.64
N ARG A 81 27.47 -11.07 -22.38
CA ARG A 81 26.86 -11.60 -21.15
C ARG A 81 27.08 -13.11 -21.02
N LEU A 82 26.82 -13.85 -22.09
CA LEU A 82 26.97 -15.30 -22.13
C LEU A 82 28.45 -15.72 -22.02
N LYS A 83 29.40 -14.98 -22.60
CA LYS A 83 30.85 -15.23 -22.40
C LYS A 83 31.29 -15.04 -20.95
N LEU A 84 30.72 -14.04 -20.28
CA LEU A 84 31.01 -13.81 -18.87
C LEU A 84 30.45 -14.94 -17.99
N ALA A 85 29.24 -15.42 -18.29
CA ALA A 85 28.66 -16.56 -17.61
C ALA A 85 29.45 -17.85 -17.88
N PHE A 86 29.75 -18.13 -19.16
CA PHE A 86 30.48 -19.32 -19.59
C PHE A 86 31.80 -19.47 -18.83
N SER A 87 32.55 -18.38 -18.68
CA SER A 87 33.81 -18.33 -17.92
C SER A 87 33.67 -18.35 -16.39
N VAL A 88 32.46 -18.53 -15.86
CA VAL A 88 32.20 -18.85 -14.43
C VAL A 88 31.91 -20.35 -14.28
N PHE A 89 31.31 -20.97 -15.29
CA PHE A 89 31.10 -22.42 -15.34
C PHE A 89 32.39 -23.16 -15.70
N ASP A 90 33.10 -22.71 -16.73
CA ASP A 90 34.42 -23.21 -17.16
C ASP A 90 35.51 -22.72 -16.20
N LYS A 91 35.76 -23.49 -15.13
CA LYS A 91 36.67 -23.10 -14.04
C LYS A 91 38.12 -23.35 -14.42
N ASP A 92 38.36 -24.40 -15.19
CA ASP A 92 39.69 -24.79 -15.63
C ASP A 92 40.15 -24.09 -16.92
N ARG A 93 39.25 -23.30 -17.56
CA ARG A 93 39.47 -22.52 -18.77
C ARG A 93 39.82 -23.39 -19.97
N THR A 94 39.20 -24.56 -20.03
CA THR A 94 39.36 -25.50 -21.15
C THR A 94 38.60 -25.07 -22.39
N GLY A 95 37.65 -24.14 -22.27
CA GLY A 95 36.77 -23.70 -23.36
C GLY A 95 35.54 -24.59 -23.54
N HIS A 96 35.35 -25.59 -22.67
CA HIS A 96 34.22 -26.51 -22.63
C HIS A 96 33.74 -26.64 -21.18
N ILE A 97 32.44 -26.69 -20.94
CA ILE A 97 31.88 -26.90 -19.60
C ILE A 97 31.59 -28.38 -19.43
N THR A 98 32.32 -29.06 -18.54
CA THR A 98 32.06 -30.47 -18.24
C THR A 98 30.79 -30.65 -17.39
N ALA A 99 30.19 -31.84 -17.43
CA ALA A 99 29.03 -32.15 -16.59
C ALA A 99 29.30 -31.92 -15.09
N ASP A 100 30.52 -32.17 -14.60
CA ASP A 100 30.89 -31.97 -13.20
C ASP A 100 31.02 -30.48 -12.83
N GLU A 101 31.53 -29.65 -13.75
CA GLU A 101 31.59 -28.20 -13.59
C GLU A 101 30.20 -27.56 -13.62
N MET A 102 29.36 -28.05 -14.53
CA MET A 102 27.94 -27.70 -14.61
C MET A 102 27.22 -28.04 -13.29
N ARG A 103 27.41 -29.27 -12.77
CA ARG A 103 26.86 -29.72 -11.48
C ARG A 103 27.33 -28.82 -10.33
N SER A 104 28.61 -28.45 -10.29
CA SER A 104 29.18 -27.64 -9.22
C SER A 104 28.50 -26.28 -9.04
N VAL A 105 27.97 -25.69 -10.11
CA VAL A 105 27.27 -24.40 -10.08
C VAL A 105 25.76 -24.61 -9.99
N MET A 106 25.21 -25.60 -10.70
CA MET A 106 23.76 -25.82 -10.83
C MET A 106 23.12 -26.53 -9.63
N HIS A 107 23.87 -27.28 -8.82
CA HIS A 107 23.35 -27.88 -7.58
C HIS A 107 22.92 -26.81 -6.55
N GLN A 108 23.36 -25.56 -6.71
CA GLN A 108 22.92 -24.41 -5.90
C GLN A 108 21.51 -23.92 -6.28
N PHE A 109 20.94 -24.40 -7.39
CA PHE A 109 19.65 -23.99 -7.96
C PHE A 109 18.59 -25.09 -7.89
N GLU A 110 18.81 -26.11 -7.05
CA GLU A 110 17.89 -27.25 -6.85
C GLU A 110 17.50 -27.93 -8.17
N LEU A 111 18.44 -28.03 -9.10
CA LEU A 111 18.35 -28.88 -10.28
C LEU A 111 18.81 -30.28 -9.90
N THR A 112 17.98 -31.28 -10.16
CA THR A 112 18.33 -32.68 -9.93
C THR A 112 19.32 -33.18 -10.99
N ASP A 113 20.13 -34.18 -10.64
CA ASP A 113 21.06 -34.80 -11.58
C ASP A 113 20.36 -35.28 -12.87
N ALA A 114 19.14 -35.79 -12.75
CA ALA A 114 18.35 -36.24 -13.89
C ALA A 114 17.88 -35.09 -14.80
N GLU A 115 17.54 -33.92 -14.23
CA GLU A 115 17.19 -32.72 -15.01
C GLU A 115 18.42 -32.14 -15.71
N LEU A 116 19.57 -32.14 -15.04
CA LEU A 116 20.82 -31.63 -15.61
C LEU A 116 21.32 -32.54 -16.74
N ASP A 117 21.31 -33.85 -16.54
CA ASP A 117 21.70 -34.83 -17.55
C ASP A 117 20.78 -34.76 -18.79
N ALA A 118 19.48 -34.49 -18.57
CA ALA A 118 18.54 -34.27 -19.66
C ALA A 118 18.84 -32.98 -20.44
N MET A 119 19.24 -31.89 -19.77
CA MET A 119 19.61 -30.62 -20.40
C MET A 119 20.92 -30.72 -21.18
N VAL A 120 21.95 -31.35 -20.61
CA VAL A 120 23.25 -31.55 -21.30
C VAL A 120 23.03 -32.36 -22.57
N LYS A 121 22.30 -33.48 -22.47
CA LYS A 121 22.01 -34.36 -23.61
C LYS A 121 21.15 -33.71 -24.71
N GLU A 122 20.38 -32.67 -24.37
CA GLU A 122 19.55 -31.96 -25.34
C GLU A 122 20.37 -31.04 -26.26
N VAL A 123 21.55 -30.59 -25.80
CA VAL A 123 22.30 -29.50 -26.45
C VAL A 123 23.75 -29.87 -26.81
N ASP A 124 24.26 -30.98 -26.28
CA ASP A 124 25.50 -31.67 -26.70
C ASP A 124 25.29 -32.27 -28.11
N GLU A 125 25.64 -31.50 -29.14
CA GLU A 125 25.43 -31.84 -30.55
C GLU A 125 26.58 -32.68 -31.13
N ASP A 126 27.79 -32.52 -30.58
CA ASP A 126 28.97 -33.25 -31.02
C ASP A 126 29.21 -34.57 -30.25
N GLY A 127 28.48 -34.78 -29.15
CA GLY A 127 28.46 -36.01 -28.36
C GLY A 127 29.71 -36.22 -27.53
N ASP A 128 30.46 -35.16 -27.23
CA ASP A 128 31.72 -35.21 -26.48
C ASP A 128 31.50 -35.26 -24.96
N GLY A 129 30.25 -35.09 -24.50
CA GLY A 129 29.87 -35.11 -23.09
C GLY A 129 30.22 -33.84 -22.31
N ALA A 130 30.61 -32.78 -23.02
CA ALA A 130 30.82 -31.42 -22.52
C ALA A 130 29.94 -30.42 -23.29
N ILE A 131 29.91 -29.17 -22.86
CA ILE A 131 29.12 -28.11 -23.51
C ILE A 131 30.09 -27.02 -23.99
N GLY A 132 30.23 -26.88 -25.31
CA GLY A 132 30.94 -25.78 -25.94
C GLY A 132 30.19 -24.44 -25.83
N PHE A 133 30.86 -23.33 -26.17
CA PHE A 133 30.24 -21.99 -26.06
C PHE A 133 28.99 -21.83 -26.94
N GLU A 134 28.98 -22.39 -28.15
CA GLU A 134 27.85 -22.32 -29.08
C GLU A 134 26.64 -23.14 -28.59
N GLU A 135 26.89 -24.30 -27.97
CA GLU A 135 25.89 -25.15 -27.32
C GLU A 135 25.35 -24.48 -26.05
N PHE A 136 26.22 -23.85 -25.26
CA PHE A 136 25.83 -23.04 -24.10
C PHE A 136 24.89 -21.89 -24.48
N CYS A 137 25.09 -21.27 -25.64
CA CYS A 137 24.21 -20.20 -26.14
C CYS A 137 22.79 -20.70 -26.48
N LYS A 138 22.63 -21.97 -26.84
CA LYS A 138 21.33 -22.61 -27.15
C LYS A 138 20.56 -23.03 -25.89
N LEU A 139 21.26 -23.24 -24.76
CA LEU A 139 20.64 -23.54 -23.47
C LEU A 139 19.93 -22.32 -22.85
N VAL A 140 20.33 -21.10 -23.21
CA VAL A 140 19.73 -19.86 -22.72
C VAL A 140 18.67 -19.37 -23.72
N PRO A 141 17.39 -19.21 -23.33
CA PRO A 141 16.32 -18.80 -24.26
C PRO A 141 16.66 -17.49 -24.99
N GLU A 142 16.38 -17.40 -26.30
CA GLU A 142 16.28 -16.10 -26.99
C GLU A 142 15.12 -15.32 -26.40
N GLU A 143 15.36 -14.06 -25.99
CA GLU A 143 14.28 -13.17 -25.55
C GLU A 143 13.29 -13.05 -26.72
N ALA A 144 12.14 -13.72 -26.63
CA ALA A 144 11.18 -13.77 -27.71
C ALA A 144 10.69 -12.34 -28.03
N GLU A 145 10.76 -12.00 -29.32
CA GLU A 145 10.30 -10.76 -29.94
C GLU A 145 8.91 -10.32 -29.41
N ALA A 146 8.90 -9.40 -28.42
CA ALA A 146 7.74 -8.58 -28.15
C ALA A 146 7.66 -7.51 -29.25
N ALA A 147 6.90 -7.82 -30.28
CA ALA A 147 6.65 -6.96 -31.42
C ALA A 147 6.18 -5.54 -31.00
N GLY A 148 7.01 -4.54 -31.35
CA GLY A 148 6.57 -3.26 -31.90
C GLY A 148 6.15 -2.17 -30.91
N TYR A 149 7.10 -1.32 -30.49
CA TYR A 149 6.86 0.12 -30.49
C TYR A 149 8.15 0.93 -30.62
N ILE A 150 8.07 1.97 -31.44
CA ILE A 150 9.16 2.87 -31.84
C ILE A 150 9.59 3.73 -30.66
N ASP A 151 10.89 3.70 -30.39
CA ASP A 151 11.57 4.62 -29.47
C ASP A 151 11.51 6.05 -30.04
N SER A 152 10.88 6.96 -29.29
CA SER A 152 11.07 8.40 -29.45
C SER A 152 10.61 9.13 -28.19
N PRO A 153 11.52 9.84 -27.50
CA PRO A 153 11.19 10.67 -26.37
C PRO A 153 10.51 11.96 -26.86
N LYS A 154 9.23 12.14 -26.58
CA LYS A 154 8.68 13.50 -26.53
C LYS A 154 8.97 14.07 -25.15
N ALA A 155 10.09 14.78 -25.07
CA ALA A 155 10.36 15.75 -24.03
C ALA A 155 9.15 16.71 -23.92
N MET A 156 8.52 16.75 -22.74
CA MET A 156 7.63 17.86 -22.42
C MET A 156 8.50 19.04 -22.02
N GLN A 157 8.46 20.07 -22.86
CA GLN A 157 9.22 21.30 -22.77
C GLN A 157 9.04 21.98 -21.41
N ALA A 158 10.17 22.24 -20.74
CA ALA A 158 10.28 23.33 -19.80
C ALA A 158 10.13 24.64 -20.58
N SER A 159 8.95 25.25 -20.55
CA SER A 159 8.78 26.61 -21.06
C SER A 159 9.07 27.60 -19.94
N LEU A 160 10.27 28.18 -20.04
CA LEU A 160 10.64 29.45 -19.43
C LEU A 160 9.68 30.54 -19.93
N LEU A 161 9.02 31.25 -19.02
CA LEU A 161 8.49 32.59 -19.31
C LEU A 161 9.24 33.60 -18.45
N GLN A 162 10.19 34.27 -19.11
CA GLN A 162 10.68 35.58 -18.72
C GLN A 162 9.58 36.61 -18.97
N SER A 163 9.28 37.44 -17.98
CA SER A 163 8.79 38.80 -18.23
C SER A 163 9.53 39.78 -17.31
N SER A 164 10.53 40.43 -17.91
CA SER A 164 11.09 41.76 -17.64
C SER A 164 10.62 42.55 -16.41
N VAL A 165 11.58 42.88 -15.54
CA VAL A 165 11.55 44.06 -14.66
C VAL A 165 12.78 44.91 -14.98
N PRO A 166 12.68 46.24 -15.19
CA PRO A 166 13.82 47.05 -15.58
C PRO A 166 14.73 47.36 -14.38
N ALA A 167 16.02 47.44 -14.67
CA ALA A 167 17.08 47.84 -13.77
C ALA A 167 16.95 49.31 -13.34
N VAL A 168 17.18 49.58 -12.05
CA VAL A 168 17.71 50.88 -11.59
C VAL A 168 18.86 50.63 -10.61
N SER A 169 19.87 51.45 -10.82
CA SER A 169 21.27 51.44 -10.43
C SER A 169 21.56 51.44 -8.93
N THR A 170 22.69 50.84 -8.60
CA THR A 170 23.47 51.02 -7.38
C THR A 170 23.92 52.46 -7.16
N SER A 171 23.83 52.95 -5.93
CA SER A 171 24.83 53.88 -5.38
C SER A 171 25.07 53.63 -3.88
N SER A 172 26.33 53.37 -3.59
CA SER A 172 27.07 53.32 -2.34
C SER A 172 26.56 54.13 -1.14
N GLY A 173 26.65 53.54 0.05
CA GLY A 173 26.65 54.25 1.33
C GLY A 173 26.92 53.32 2.51
N SER A 174 28.15 53.35 3.02
CA SER A 174 28.63 52.68 4.24
C SER A 174 27.87 53.12 5.50
N SER A 175 27.59 52.21 6.44
CA SER A 175 28.09 52.32 7.83
C SER A 175 27.66 51.16 8.74
N SER A 176 28.60 50.84 9.61
CA SER A 176 28.66 49.98 10.80
C SER A 176 27.39 49.66 11.60
N LEU A 177 27.30 48.38 11.96
CA LEU A 177 26.89 47.79 13.25
C LEU A 177 26.36 48.75 14.32
N GLN A 178 25.08 48.60 14.67
CA GLN A 178 24.58 48.85 16.02
C GLN A 178 23.78 47.65 16.51
N THR A 179 24.24 47.11 17.63
CA THR A 179 23.58 46.15 18.50
C THR A 179 22.32 46.82 19.07
N GLU A 180 21.13 46.38 18.67
CA GLU A 180 19.90 46.72 19.38
C GLU A 180 19.53 45.60 20.36
N THR A 181 19.60 45.95 21.63
CA THR A 181 19.09 45.22 22.79
C THR A 181 17.60 44.90 22.64
N LEU A 182 17.24 43.65 22.96
CA LEU A 182 15.85 43.19 23.16
C LEU A 182 15.10 44.12 24.13
N PRO A 183 13.83 44.48 23.84
CA PRO A 183 13.01 45.22 24.80
C PRO A 183 12.60 44.29 25.96
N ASP A 184 12.73 44.82 27.17
CA ASP A 184 12.21 44.25 28.41
C ASP A 184 10.67 44.11 28.30
N PHE A 185 10.17 42.88 28.42
CA PHE A 185 8.73 42.63 28.55
C PHE A 185 8.30 42.92 30.00
N GLN A 186 7.87 44.15 30.26
CA GLN A 186 7.03 44.43 31.43
C GLN A 186 5.60 43.95 31.14
N GLU A 187 5.12 43.04 31.98
CA GLU A 187 3.71 42.63 32.04
C GLU A 187 2.81 43.86 32.21
N THR A 188 2.18 44.27 31.12
CA THR A 188 1.09 45.25 31.14
C THR A 188 -0.21 44.46 31.14
N SER A 189 -0.86 44.41 32.31
CA SER A 189 -2.25 43.99 32.44
C SER A 189 -3.11 44.87 31.54
N THR A 190 -3.61 44.30 30.45
CA THR A 190 -4.56 44.97 29.56
C THR A 190 -5.97 44.73 30.07
N ASP A 191 -6.44 45.66 30.92
CA ASP A 191 -7.86 45.80 31.22
C ASP A 191 -8.58 46.25 29.94
N LEU A 192 -9.28 45.32 29.29
CA LEU A 192 -10.25 45.64 28.24
C LEU A 192 -11.32 46.58 28.84
N PRO A 193 -11.73 47.66 28.15
CA PRO A 193 -12.78 48.55 28.65
C PRO A 193 -14.05 47.75 28.98
N ASP A 194 -14.59 47.89 30.20
CA ASP A 194 -15.76 47.12 30.69
C ASP A 194 -16.95 47.10 29.71
N ASN A 195 -17.09 48.15 28.89
CA ASN A 195 -18.12 48.23 27.85
C ASN A 195 -17.93 47.19 26.73
N GLU A 196 -16.72 46.99 26.24
CA GLU A 196 -16.44 45.96 25.21
C GLU A 196 -16.58 44.56 25.79
N LEU A 197 -16.12 44.35 27.03
CA LEU A 197 -16.29 43.09 27.73
C LEU A 197 -17.78 42.75 27.93
N ASN A 198 -18.60 43.74 28.29
CA ASN A 198 -20.04 43.57 28.42
C ASN A 198 -20.74 43.33 27.08
N GLN A 199 -20.29 43.96 26.00
CA GLN A 199 -20.79 43.73 24.65
C GLN A 199 -20.43 42.32 24.15
N LEU A 200 -19.20 41.86 24.39
CA LEU A 200 -18.74 40.50 24.12
C LEU A 200 -19.53 39.47 24.93
N LYS A 201 -19.72 39.69 26.24
CA LYS A 201 -20.57 38.83 27.09
C LYS A 201 -22.00 38.74 26.57
N LYS A 202 -22.56 39.85 26.07
CA LYS A 202 -23.91 39.88 25.48
C LYS A 202 -23.98 39.10 24.16
N LEU A 203 -22.96 39.21 23.30
CA LEU A 203 -22.86 38.42 22.06
C LEU A 203 -22.67 36.92 22.34
N LEU A 204 -21.85 36.57 23.33
CA LEU A 204 -21.67 35.18 23.77
C LEU A 204 -22.96 34.58 24.36
N ALA A 205 -23.73 35.37 25.10
CA ALA A 205 -25.03 34.95 25.61
C ALA A 205 -26.08 34.74 24.50
N GLN A 206 -25.95 35.44 23.37
CA GLN A 206 -26.80 35.27 22.18
C GLN A 206 -26.38 34.08 21.31
N HIS A 207 -25.12 33.63 21.41
CA HIS A 207 -24.56 32.49 20.71
C HIS A 207 -23.96 31.50 21.72
N PRO A 208 -24.79 30.82 22.53
CA PRO A 208 -24.29 29.84 23.49
C PRO A 208 -23.49 28.76 22.77
N HIS A 209 -22.28 28.48 23.27
CA HIS A 209 -21.47 27.34 22.87
C HIS A 209 -22.20 26.05 23.23
N ASN A 210 -23.03 25.58 22.31
CA ASN A 210 -23.55 24.24 22.38
C ASN A 210 -22.51 23.35 21.71
N GLU A 211 -21.46 22.99 22.45
CA GLU A 211 -20.56 21.90 22.05
C GLU A 211 -21.39 20.63 22.00
N GLN A 212 -22.13 20.42 20.91
CA GLN A 212 -22.71 19.12 20.63
C GLN A 212 -21.55 18.15 20.62
N VAL A 213 -21.53 17.27 21.62
CA VAL A 213 -20.53 16.22 21.75
C VAL A 213 -20.58 15.41 20.47
N ARG A 214 -19.48 15.46 19.70
CA ARG A 214 -19.35 14.69 18.47
C ARG A 214 -18.90 13.30 18.86
N GLY A 215 -19.65 12.31 18.41
CA GLY A 215 -19.38 10.92 18.74
C GLY A 215 -19.43 10.01 17.54
N THR A 216 -19.14 8.75 17.83
CA THR A 216 -19.31 7.63 16.90
C THR A 216 -20.59 6.89 17.27
N SER A 217 -21.52 6.81 16.32
CA SER A 217 -22.77 6.06 16.46
C SER A 217 -22.51 4.54 16.35
N ARG A 218 -23.50 3.74 16.74
CA ARG A 218 -23.52 2.29 16.46
C ARG A 218 -23.33 1.98 14.96
N LEU A 219 -24.01 2.72 14.09
CA LEU A 219 -23.94 2.52 12.65
C LEU A 219 -22.52 2.77 12.10
N GLN A 220 -21.82 3.81 12.58
CA GLN A 220 -20.44 4.05 12.17
C GLN A 220 -19.49 2.93 12.62
N MET A 221 -19.71 2.36 13.81
CA MET A 221 -18.94 1.18 14.26
C MET A 221 -19.21 -0.04 13.38
N GLN A 222 -20.49 -0.30 13.04
CA GLN A 222 -20.89 -1.38 12.13
C GLN A 222 -20.23 -1.22 10.76
N ILE A 223 -20.30 -0.03 10.17
CA ILE A 223 -19.68 0.29 8.85
C ILE A 223 -18.16 0.07 8.89
N GLY A 224 -17.49 0.52 9.95
CA GLY A 224 -16.04 0.41 10.08
C GLY A 224 -15.56 -1.04 10.06
N LEU A 225 -16.15 -1.90 10.90
CA LEU A 225 -15.75 -3.29 10.99
C LEU A 225 -16.24 -4.14 9.80
N PHE A 226 -17.47 -3.92 9.34
CA PHE A 226 -18.02 -4.56 8.14
C PHE A 226 -17.08 -4.41 6.95
N ARG A 227 -16.61 -3.18 6.70
CA ARG A 227 -15.74 -2.88 5.56
C ARG A 227 -14.36 -3.50 5.68
N LEU A 228 -13.86 -3.58 6.91
CA LEU A 228 -12.59 -4.24 7.17
C LEU A 228 -12.68 -5.74 6.84
N ILE A 229 -13.72 -6.42 7.33
CA ILE A 229 -13.94 -7.85 7.07
C ILE A 229 -14.28 -8.11 5.59
N GLN A 230 -15.17 -7.32 4.99
CA GLN A 230 -15.50 -7.41 3.56
C GLN A 230 -14.26 -7.24 2.68
N GLY A 231 -13.43 -6.24 2.99
CA GLY A 231 -12.20 -6.00 2.25
C GLY A 231 -11.23 -7.19 2.36
N ALA A 232 -11.04 -7.73 3.56
CA ALA A 232 -10.17 -8.89 3.79
C ALA A 232 -10.72 -10.14 3.07
N ALA A 233 -12.04 -10.34 3.09
CA ALA A 233 -12.73 -11.40 2.34
C ALA A 233 -12.45 -11.28 0.83
N TYR A 234 -12.57 -10.07 0.27
CA TYR A 234 -12.23 -9.82 -1.13
C TYR A 234 -10.75 -10.07 -1.44
N ARG A 235 -9.83 -10.00 -0.47
CA ARG A 235 -8.43 -10.37 -0.73
C ARG A 235 -8.15 -11.85 -0.56
N CYS A 236 -9.05 -12.60 0.09
CA CYS A 236 -8.87 -14.04 0.34
C CYS A 236 -9.77 -14.94 -0.51
N PHE A 237 -10.75 -14.41 -1.25
CA PHE A 237 -11.64 -15.22 -2.11
C PHE A 237 -10.96 -15.82 -3.34
N ARG A 238 -9.79 -15.28 -3.72
CA ARG A 238 -8.89 -15.82 -4.74
C ARG A 238 -7.46 -15.44 -4.42
N GLU A 239 -6.50 -16.06 -5.10
CA GLU A 239 -5.08 -15.75 -5.00
C GLU A 239 -4.81 -14.24 -5.13
N SER A 240 -4.18 -13.67 -4.10
CA SER A 240 -3.92 -12.24 -4.01
C SER A 240 -2.75 -11.92 -3.08
N PHE A 241 -2.12 -10.79 -3.33
CA PHE A 241 -0.91 -10.35 -2.66
C PHE A 241 -0.99 -8.86 -2.30
N SER A 242 -0.15 -8.46 -1.34
CA SER A 242 0.14 -7.03 -1.14
C SER A 242 0.76 -6.41 -2.40
N ALA A 243 0.77 -5.08 -2.47
CA ALA A 243 1.37 -4.37 -3.59
C ALA A 243 2.32 -3.29 -3.05
N ASN A 244 3.47 -3.12 -3.69
CA ASN A 244 4.40 -2.07 -3.33
C ASN A 244 3.78 -0.72 -3.73
N HIS A 245 3.73 0.20 -2.79
CA HIS A 245 3.17 1.53 -2.99
C HIS A 245 3.90 2.41 -4.01
N GLU A 246 5.19 2.15 -4.26
CA GLU A 246 6.00 2.91 -5.23
C GLU A 246 5.87 2.36 -6.64
N THR A 247 5.92 1.03 -6.75
CA THR A 247 6.05 0.34 -8.04
C THR A 247 4.75 -0.28 -8.50
N HIS A 248 3.71 -0.27 -7.67
CA HIS A 248 2.40 -0.90 -7.85
C HIS A 248 2.36 -2.44 -7.92
N LEU A 249 3.53 -3.06 -8.07
CA LEU A 249 3.76 -4.50 -8.23
C LEU A 249 3.47 -5.36 -6.99
N GLN A 250 3.17 -6.65 -7.21
CA GLN A 250 2.80 -7.56 -6.13
C GLN A 250 4.00 -7.91 -5.26
N VAL A 251 3.72 -8.08 -3.97
CA VAL A 251 4.70 -8.40 -2.93
C VAL A 251 4.46 -9.84 -2.50
N ARG A 252 5.08 -10.78 -3.22
CA ARG A 252 4.83 -12.22 -3.07
C ARG A 252 5.16 -12.77 -1.68
N ASN A 253 6.12 -12.19 -0.96
CA ASN A 253 6.40 -12.58 0.42
C ASN A 253 5.34 -12.10 1.43
N LEU A 254 4.33 -11.33 0.99
CA LEU A 254 3.19 -10.90 1.79
C LEU A 254 1.88 -11.32 1.10
N PRO A 255 1.53 -12.62 1.04
CA PRO A 255 0.26 -13.09 0.49
C PRO A 255 -0.92 -12.82 1.45
N TYR A 256 -2.14 -12.86 0.93
CA TYR A 256 -3.36 -12.93 1.74
C TYR A 256 -3.74 -14.40 1.94
N ARG A 257 -3.58 -14.90 3.18
CA ARG A 257 -3.76 -16.31 3.50
C ARG A 257 -5.15 -16.57 4.06
N ILE A 258 -5.79 -17.62 3.57
CA ILE A 258 -7.13 -17.99 4.06
C ILE A 258 -7.09 -18.45 5.53
N THR A 259 -5.98 -19.03 5.96
CA THR A 259 -5.73 -19.47 7.33
C THR A 259 -5.78 -18.30 8.32
N GLU A 260 -5.12 -17.20 7.97
CA GLU A 260 -5.14 -15.95 8.75
C GLU A 260 -6.49 -15.25 8.68
N PHE A 261 -7.16 -15.30 7.52
CA PHE A 261 -8.48 -14.70 7.36
C PHE A 261 -9.53 -15.33 8.28
N VAL A 262 -9.54 -16.66 8.43
CA VAL A 262 -10.46 -17.36 9.34
C VAL A 262 -10.24 -16.88 10.79
N ALA A 263 -8.98 -16.89 11.25
CA ALA A 263 -8.62 -16.41 12.58
C ALA A 263 -8.94 -14.91 12.75
N PHE A 264 -8.77 -14.12 11.69
CA PHE A 264 -9.05 -12.69 11.68
C PHE A 264 -10.54 -12.41 11.88
N VAL A 265 -11.43 -13.14 11.19
CA VAL A 265 -12.88 -12.99 11.37
C VAL A 265 -13.31 -13.40 12.77
N GLN A 266 -12.75 -14.50 13.30
CA GLN A 266 -13.01 -14.98 14.67
C GLN A 266 -12.62 -13.92 15.72
N THR A 267 -11.38 -13.43 15.66
CA THR A 267 -10.87 -12.44 16.62
C THR A 267 -11.56 -11.08 16.46
N ALA A 268 -11.87 -10.65 15.24
CA ALA A 268 -12.61 -9.42 14.97
C ALA A 268 -14.03 -9.43 15.57
N ILE A 269 -14.77 -10.54 15.38
CA ILE A 269 -16.13 -10.68 15.93
C ILE A 269 -16.08 -10.81 17.46
N ALA A 270 -15.10 -11.55 18.00
CA ALA A 270 -14.90 -11.64 19.45
C ALA A 270 -14.61 -10.27 20.08
N LEU A 271 -13.71 -9.49 19.48
CA LEU A 271 -13.43 -8.11 19.91
C LEU A 271 -14.71 -7.27 19.86
N TYR A 272 -15.46 -7.33 18.75
CA TYR A 272 -16.70 -6.56 18.60
C TYR A 272 -17.77 -6.89 19.65
N LYS A 273 -17.94 -8.17 20.00
CA LYS A 273 -18.81 -8.61 21.11
C LYS A 273 -18.30 -8.06 22.44
N GLY A 274 -16.99 -8.11 22.69
CA GLY A 274 -16.35 -7.61 23.90
C GLY A 274 -16.46 -6.10 24.13
N LEU A 275 -16.74 -5.32 23.08
CA LEU A 275 -16.97 -3.87 23.21
C LEU A 275 -18.35 -3.51 23.77
N GLY A 276 -19.29 -4.46 23.83
CA GLY A 276 -20.64 -4.19 24.35
C GLY A 276 -21.47 -3.24 23.48
N ILE A 277 -21.12 -3.09 22.20
CA ILE A 277 -21.85 -2.26 21.23
C ILE A 277 -23.17 -2.94 20.82
N VAL A 278 -23.16 -4.27 20.79
CA VAL A 278 -24.24 -5.15 20.32
C VAL A 278 -24.80 -5.95 21.50
N GLU A 279 -26.12 -6.03 21.57
CA GLU A 279 -26.82 -6.79 22.59
C GLU A 279 -26.54 -8.30 22.49
N PRO A 280 -26.50 -9.04 23.61
CA PRO A 280 -26.25 -10.48 23.60
C PRO A 280 -27.21 -11.30 22.72
N ASP A 281 -28.45 -10.84 22.55
CA ASP A 281 -29.46 -11.49 21.70
C ASP A 281 -29.06 -11.52 20.22
N CYS A 282 -28.20 -10.60 19.78
CA CYS A 282 -27.68 -10.55 18.41
C CYS A 282 -26.44 -11.43 18.21
N TYR A 283 -25.84 -11.98 19.27
CA TYR A 283 -24.64 -12.82 19.18
C TYR A 283 -24.81 -14.05 18.27
N PRO A 284 -25.97 -14.75 18.24
CA PRO A 284 -26.17 -15.86 17.31
C PRO A 284 -26.02 -15.48 15.83
N VAL A 285 -26.34 -14.24 15.46
CA VAL A 285 -26.19 -13.72 14.08
C VAL A 285 -24.71 -13.49 13.75
N LEU A 286 -23.96 -12.91 14.69
CA LEU A 286 -22.51 -12.74 14.58
C LEU A 286 -21.78 -14.09 14.53
N ASP A 287 -22.15 -15.01 15.42
CA ASP A 287 -21.57 -16.35 15.51
C ASP A 287 -21.93 -17.21 14.29
N ALA A 288 -22.98 -16.87 13.54
CA ALA A 288 -23.28 -17.51 12.26
C ALA A 288 -22.22 -17.21 11.18
N VAL A 289 -21.65 -15.99 11.18
CA VAL A 289 -20.54 -15.62 10.27
C VAL A 289 -19.29 -16.44 10.62
N VAL A 290 -18.96 -16.53 11.91
CA VAL A 290 -17.81 -17.30 12.40
C VAL A 290 -17.96 -18.79 12.07
N ARG A 291 -19.14 -19.36 12.32
CA ARG A 291 -19.43 -20.77 11.99
C ARG A 291 -19.31 -21.03 10.49
N SER A 292 -19.92 -20.18 9.66
CA SER A 292 -19.86 -20.26 8.20
C SER A 292 -18.42 -20.37 7.67
N ILE A 293 -17.54 -19.45 8.08
CA ILE A 293 -16.15 -19.45 7.61
C ILE A 293 -15.32 -20.59 8.20
N THR A 294 -15.61 -20.99 9.44
CA THR A 294 -14.92 -22.12 10.09
C THR A 294 -15.31 -23.45 9.44
N ASP A 295 -16.59 -23.65 9.16
CA ASP A 295 -17.11 -24.86 8.51
C ASP A 295 -16.58 -24.98 7.08
N GLU A 296 -16.56 -23.88 6.31
CA GLU A 296 -16.00 -23.90 4.95
C GLU A 296 -14.49 -24.10 4.96
N TYR A 297 -13.76 -23.54 5.93
CA TYR A 297 -12.34 -23.82 6.10
C TYR A 297 -12.08 -25.29 6.46
N ASN A 298 -12.91 -25.91 7.31
CA ASN A 298 -12.82 -27.33 7.61
C ASN A 298 -13.07 -28.19 6.36
N ARG A 299 -14.07 -27.83 5.54
CA ARG A 299 -14.32 -28.49 4.25
C ARG A 299 -13.15 -28.34 3.27
N LEU A 300 -12.50 -27.17 3.26
CA LEU A 300 -11.27 -26.96 2.49
C LEU A 300 -10.17 -27.92 2.95
N GLN A 301 -9.93 -28.03 4.26
CA GLN A 301 -8.93 -28.95 4.81
C GLN A 301 -9.23 -30.41 4.48
N GLU A 302 -10.49 -30.84 4.66
CA GLU A 302 -10.94 -32.19 4.30
C GLU A 302 -10.75 -32.47 2.80
N ARG A 303 -11.01 -31.46 1.96
CA ARG A 303 -10.86 -31.59 0.51
C ARG A 303 -9.41 -31.74 0.08
N ILE A 304 -8.51 -30.96 0.69
CA ILE A 304 -7.07 -31.07 0.45
C ILE A 304 -6.59 -32.48 0.83
N GLN A 305 -7.01 -32.99 2.00
CA GLN A 305 -6.63 -34.31 2.49
C GLN A 305 -7.14 -35.44 1.58
N ASN A 306 -8.37 -35.32 1.07
CA ASN A 306 -9.04 -36.36 0.29
C ASN A 306 -9.08 -36.06 -1.22
N TRP A 307 -8.21 -35.19 -1.72
CA TRP A 307 -8.26 -34.70 -3.11
C TRP A 307 -8.26 -35.83 -4.14
N ALA A 308 -7.46 -36.88 -3.92
CA ALA A 308 -7.37 -38.02 -4.83
C ALA A 308 -8.70 -38.78 -4.99
N THR A 309 -9.53 -38.81 -3.94
CA THR A 309 -10.74 -39.65 -3.86
C THR A 309 -12.04 -38.89 -4.04
N ILE A 310 -12.03 -37.57 -3.90
CA ILE A 310 -13.24 -36.74 -4.04
C ILE A 310 -13.67 -36.66 -5.51
N GLU A 311 -14.99 -36.71 -5.74
CA GLU A 311 -15.62 -36.43 -7.02
C GLU A 311 -15.39 -34.96 -7.41
N LYS A 312 -14.75 -34.74 -8.56
CA LYS A 312 -14.37 -33.41 -9.04
C LYS A 312 -15.36 -32.93 -10.09
N THR A 313 -15.87 -31.71 -9.96
CA THR A 313 -16.68 -31.10 -11.03
C THR A 313 -15.78 -30.69 -12.21
N PRO A 314 -16.33 -30.51 -13.43
CA PRO A 314 -15.57 -30.01 -14.57
C PRO A 314 -14.83 -28.69 -14.30
N GLU A 315 -15.44 -27.81 -13.51
CA GLU A 315 -14.86 -26.52 -13.11
C GLU A 315 -13.68 -26.72 -12.15
N MET A 316 -13.76 -27.67 -11.21
CA MET A 316 -12.64 -28.01 -10.33
C MET A 316 -11.45 -28.55 -11.13
N LEU A 317 -11.71 -29.41 -12.12
CA LEU A 317 -10.67 -29.94 -13.02
C LEU A 317 -10.04 -28.84 -13.87
N THR A 318 -10.84 -27.85 -14.29
CA THR A 318 -10.34 -26.69 -15.06
C THR A 318 -9.38 -25.88 -14.21
N GLU A 319 -9.75 -25.56 -12.96
CA GLU A 319 -8.86 -24.84 -12.04
C GLU A 319 -7.62 -25.66 -11.65
N GLU A 320 -7.75 -26.98 -11.50
CA GLU A 320 -6.61 -27.88 -11.30
C GLU A 320 -5.63 -27.83 -12.47
N GLN A 321 -6.12 -27.84 -13.71
CA GLN A 321 -5.26 -27.68 -14.90
C GLN A 321 -4.55 -26.33 -14.91
N VAL A 322 -5.21 -25.25 -14.48
CA VAL A 322 -4.58 -23.92 -14.35
C VAL A 322 -3.47 -23.95 -13.30
N ILE A 323 -3.70 -24.57 -12.14
CA ILE A 323 -2.70 -24.75 -11.08
C ILE A 323 -1.49 -25.55 -11.59
N LEU A 324 -1.75 -26.67 -12.29
CA LEU A 324 -0.69 -27.52 -12.86
C LEU A 324 0.10 -26.81 -13.95
N ALA A 325 -0.56 -26.04 -14.82
CA ALA A 325 0.10 -25.25 -15.85
C ALA A 325 0.97 -24.12 -15.25
N ALA A 326 0.52 -23.51 -14.14
CA ALA A 326 1.32 -22.54 -13.40
C ALA A 326 2.56 -23.19 -12.76
N ARG A 327 2.42 -24.39 -12.17
CA ARG A 327 3.55 -25.19 -11.69
C ARG A 327 4.53 -25.51 -12.82
N SER A 328 4.06 -25.98 -13.97
CA SER A 328 4.95 -26.36 -15.08
C SER A 328 5.70 -25.15 -15.67
N LYS A 329 5.08 -23.97 -15.68
CA LYS A 329 5.77 -22.71 -16.06
C LYS A 329 6.80 -22.29 -15.01
N SER A 330 6.52 -22.49 -13.72
CA SER A 330 7.47 -22.21 -12.64
C SER A 330 8.61 -23.24 -12.54
N ILE A 331 8.53 -24.38 -13.24
CA ILE A 331 9.46 -25.52 -13.15
C ILE A 331 10.10 -25.79 -14.53
N ASN A 332 10.45 -24.76 -15.31
CA ASN A 332 11.26 -25.04 -16.49
C ASN A 332 12.74 -25.08 -16.07
N ALA A 333 13.40 -26.24 -16.20
CA ALA A 333 14.82 -26.40 -15.90
C ALA A 333 15.69 -25.38 -16.67
N ARG A 334 15.24 -24.97 -17.87
CA ARG A 334 15.80 -23.85 -18.66
C ARG A 334 15.70 -22.48 -17.98
N GLU A 335 14.61 -22.21 -17.25
CA GLU A 335 14.45 -20.95 -16.50
C GLU A 335 15.32 -20.94 -15.24
N LYS A 336 15.41 -22.07 -14.52
CA LYS A 336 16.38 -22.24 -13.41
C LYS A 336 17.82 -22.08 -13.90
N PHE A 337 18.13 -22.62 -15.08
CA PHE A 337 19.43 -22.48 -15.73
C PHE A 337 19.72 -21.03 -16.13
N ALA A 338 18.78 -20.33 -16.76
CA ALA A 338 18.92 -18.91 -17.10
C ALA A 338 19.13 -18.03 -15.85
N ALA A 339 18.41 -18.31 -14.75
CA ALA A 339 18.63 -17.64 -13.48
C ALA A 339 20.03 -17.93 -12.89
N GLY A 340 20.55 -19.15 -13.09
CA GLY A 340 21.90 -19.53 -12.70
C GLY A 340 23.01 -18.88 -13.53
N VAL A 341 22.77 -18.66 -14.81
CA VAL A 341 23.63 -17.89 -15.71
C VAL A 341 23.69 -16.42 -15.26
N GLU A 342 22.57 -15.78 -14.98
CA GLU A 342 22.52 -14.39 -14.50
C GLU A 342 23.13 -14.22 -13.10
N PHE A 343 22.97 -15.22 -12.23
CA PHE A 343 23.65 -15.25 -10.94
C PHE A 343 25.17 -15.33 -11.08
N ALA A 344 25.67 -16.20 -11.96
CA ALA A 344 27.09 -16.34 -12.27
C ALA A 344 27.70 -15.03 -12.81
N ILE A 345 26.98 -14.35 -13.72
CA ILE A 345 27.33 -13.01 -14.23
C ILE A 345 27.44 -12.00 -13.09
N THR A 346 26.47 -12.01 -12.18
CA THR A 346 26.40 -11.05 -11.06
C THR A 346 27.54 -11.27 -10.06
N LEU A 347 27.84 -12.53 -9.70
CA LEU A 347 28.98 -12.88 -8.83
C LEU A 347 30.29 -12.32 -9.40
N LYS A 348 30.50 -12.50 -10.70
CA LYS A 348 31.72 -12.05 -11.39
C LYS A 348 31.80 -10.53 -11.52
N LYS A 349 30.68 -9.85 -11.84
CA LYS A 349 30.62 -8.38 -11.90
C LYS A 349 30.89 -7.74 -10.53
N LYS A 350 30.39 -8.32 -9.44
CA LYS A 350 30.50 -7.75 -8.09
C LYS A 350 31.67 -8.29 -7.25
N LYS A 351 32.49 -9.20 -7.79
CA LYS A 351 33.62 -9.87 -7.09
C LYS A 351 33.20 -10.54 -5.76
N LEU A 352 32.00 -11.11 -5.72
CA LEU A 352 31.45 -11.75 -4.52
C LEU A 352 31.88 -13.22 -4.45
N SER A 353 32.14 -13.74 -3.24
CA SER A 353 32.45 -15.15 -3.05
C SER A 353 31.16 -15.97 -2.94
N VAL A 354 31.19 -17.20 -3.47
CA VAL A 354 30.03 -18.13 -3.49
C VAL A 354 29.54 -18.48 -2.07
N GLY A 355 30.42 -18.38 -1.06
CA GLY A 355 30.09 -18.68 0.33
C GLY A 355 29.30 -17.59 1.07
N ASP A 356 29.30 -16.35 0.58
CA ASP A 356 28.71 -15.21 1.29
C ASP A 356 27.23 -14.98 0.94
N ILE A 357 26.68 -15.75 0.00
CA ILE A 357 25.42 -15.42 -0.68
C ILE A 357 24.65 -16.70 -0.97
N VAL A 358 23.92 -17.22 0.02
CA VAL A 358 22.93 -18.26 -0.23
C VAL A 358 21.58 -17.77 0.30
N GLU A 359 20.53 -18.03 -0.49
CA GLU A 359 19.12 -17.60 -0.41
C GLU A 359 18.77 -16.21 -0.99
N GLY A 360 19.52 -15.14 -0.72
CA GLY A 360 19.06 -13.78 -1.02
C GLY A 360 18.98 -13.38 -2.51
N VAL A 361 19.98 -13.77 -3.31
CA VAL A 361 20.13 -13.26 -4.69
C VAL A 361 19.30 -14.08 -5.70
N LEU A 362 19.10 -15.37 -5.44
CA LEU A 362 18.25 -16.24 -6.27
C LEU A 362 16.78 -15.84 -6.19
N ALA A 363 16.31 -15.57 -4.97
CA ALA A 363 15.01 -14.97 -4.75
C ALA A 363 14.89 -13.63 -5.49
N LEU A 364 15.94 -12.80 -5.48
CA LEU A 364 15.91 -11.47 -6.08
C LEU A 364 15.74 -11.48 -7.62
N ASN A 365 16.44 -12.38 -8.33
CA ASN A 365 16.33 -12.47 -9.78
C ASN A 365 14.98 -13.03 -10.24
N GLU A 366 14.48 -14.06 -9.57
CA GLU A 366 13.14 -14.59 -9.85
C GLU A 366 12.07 -13.55 -9.49
N LEU A 367 12.24 -12.83 -8.38
CA LEU A 367 11.38 -11.69 -8.03
C LEU A 367 11.41 -10.60 -9.10
N ASN A 368 12.57 -10.29 -9.69
CA ASN A 368 12.69 -9.29 -10.75
C ASN A 368 12.00 -9.74 -12.05
N ARG A 369 12.10 -11.02 -12.42
CA ARG A 369 11.40 -11.57 -13.59
C ARG A 369 9.88 -11.55 -13.41
N LEU A 370 9.40 -12.02 -12.27
CA LEU A 370 7.98 -12.00 -11.91
C LEU A 370 7.45 -10.56 -11.87
N ARG A 371 8.28 -9.64 -11.39
CA ARG A 371 8.02 -8.20 -11.39
C ARG A 371 7.81 -7.64 -12.80
N GLU A 372 8.62 -8.01 -13.79
CA GLU A 372 8.44 -7.54 -15.18
C GLU A 372 7.15 -8.07 -15.81
N GLN A 373 6.82 -9.34 -15.59
CA GLN A 373 5.57 -9.94 -16.09
C GLN A 373 4.34 -9.28 -15.46
N GLU A 374 4.38 -9.02 -14.14
CA GLU A 374 3.31 -8.32 -13.43
C GLU A 374 3.18 -6.87 -13.90
N LEU A 375 4.30 -6.19 -14.16
CA LEU A 375 4.31 -4.83 -14.69
C LEU A 375 3.58 -4.74 -16.03
N GLN A 376 3.84 -5.70 -16.93
CA GLN A 376 3.18 -5.80 -18.23
C GLN A 376 1.68 -6.07 -18.07
N GLN A 377 1.27 -6.88 -17.09
CA GLN A 377 -0.15 -7.15 -16.80
C GLN A 377 -0.87 -5.94 -16.17
N GLU A 378 -0.22 -5.18 -15.30
CA GLU A 378 -0.82 -4.00 -14.67
C GLU A 378 -0.99 -2.84 -15.66
N PHE A 379 -0.03 -2.66 -16.56
CA PHE A 379 -0.13 -1.66 -17.64
C PHE A 379 -1.03 -2.09 -18.80
N ALA A 380 -1.49 -3.35 -18.81
CA ALA A 380 -2.44 -3.81 -19.80
C ALA A 380 -3.78 -3.05 -19.67
N PRO A 381 -4.46 -2.75 -20.79
CA PRO A 381 -5.75 -2.08 -20.75
C PRO A 381 -6.76 -2.91 -19.93
N PRO A 382 -7.79 -2.26 -19.34
CA PRO A 382 -8.84 -2.96 -18.63
C PRO A 382 -9.44 -4.09 -19.46
N PRO A 383 -9.61 -5.30 -18.88
CA PRO A 383 -10.26 -6.38 -19.60
C PRO A 383 -11.67 -5.94 -20.00
N ALA A 384 -12.05 -6.27 -21.24
CA ALA A 384 -13.38 -5.97 -21.74
C ALA A 384 -14.44 -6.69 -20.89
N HIS A 385 -15.62 -6.07 -20.74
CA HIS A 385 -16.77 -6.72 -20.13
C HIS A 385 -17.10 -7.99 -20.90
N ILE A 386 -17.01 -9.14 -20.23
CA ILE A 386 -17.29 -10.44 -20.84
C ILE A 386 -18.82 -10.58 -20.96
N ALA A 387 -19.33 -10.79 -22.18
CA ALA A 387 -20.75 -11.02 -22.40
C ALA A 387 -21.19 -12.37 -21.81
N GLY A 388 -22.36 -12.42 -21.17
CA GLY A 388 -22.97 -13.64 -20.61
C GLY A 388 -23.70 -13.40 -19.29
N ASP A 389 -24.49 -14.39 -18.84
CA ASP A 389 -25.20 -14.36 -17.56
C ASP A 389 -24.22 -14.23 -16.39
N PRO A 390 -24.29 -13.18 -15.56
CA PRO A 390 -23.44 -13.03 -14.37
C PRO A 390 -23.53 -14.21 -13.40
N LYS A 391 -24.69 -14.88 -13.30
CA LYS A 391 -24.89 -16.03 -12.40
C LYS A 391 -24.06 -17.25 -12.80
N ALA A 392 -23.64 -17.37 -14.05
CA ALA A 392 -22.72 -18.42 -14.49
C ALA A 392 -21.36 -18.35 -13.78
N TYR A 393 -21.00 -17.21 -13.18
CA TYR A 393 -19.77 -17.10 -12.40
C TYR A 393 -19.82 -17.88 -11.06
N LEU A 394 -21.02 -18.13 -10.52
CA LEU A 394 -21.19 -18.79 -9.22
C LEU A 394 -20.75 -20.26 -9.22
N THR A 395 -20.76 -20.92 -10.38
CA THR A 395 -20.34 -22.33 -10.52
C THR A 395 -18.83 -22.50 -10.49
N LYS A 396 -18.06 -21.41 -10.56
CA LYS A 396 -16.61 -21.45 -10.56
C LYS A 396 -16.02 -21.75 -9.18
N TRP A 397 -14.77 -22.17 -9.22
CA TRP A 397 -13.90 -22.33 -8.07
C TRP A 397 -12.73 -21.36 -8.21
N ASN A 398 -12.26 -20.83 -7.09
CA ASN A 398 -11.09 -19.95 -7.09
C ASN A 398 -10.01 -20.56 -6.21
N ARG A 399 -8.76 -20.56 -6.69
CA ARG A 399 -7.59 -20.93 -5.89
C ARG A 399 -7.41 -19.99 -4.69
N VAL A 400 -7.02 -20.53 -3.54
CA VAL A 400 -6.69 -19.76 -2.32
C VAL A 400 -5.27 -20.09 -1.81
N ILE A 401 -4.66 -19.16 -1.08
CA ILE A 401 -3.31 -19.33 -0.52
C ILE A 401 -3.40 -19.85 0.91
N LEU A 402 -2.64 -20.91 1.22
CA LEU A 402 -2.61 -21.55 2.55
C LEU A 402 -1.43 -21.06 3.41
N HIS A 403 -0.18 -21.21 2.93
CA HIS A 403 1.01 -20.86 3.71
C HIS A 403 1.93 -19.85 3.04
N ASN A 404 2.43 -20.11 1.83
CA ASN A 404 3.35 -19.21 1.13
C ASN A 404 2.95 -18.99 -0.34
N ALA A 405 3.56 -18.02 -1.02
CA ALA A 405 3.16 -17.59 -2.36
C ALA A 405 3.51 -18.54 -3.50
N LEU A 406 4.52 -19.39 -3.31
CA LEU A 406 4.94 -20.37 -4.32
C LEU A 406 4.23 -21.72 -4.12
N GLU A 407 3.60 -21.89 -2.95
CA GLU A 407 2.89 -23.10 -2.61
C GLU A 407 1.65 -23.27 -3.49
N THR A 408 1.64 -24.37 -4.21
CA THR A 408 0.50 -24.86 -4.96
C THR A 408 0.12 -26.17 -4.26
N VAL A 409 -1.10 -26.25 -3.72
CA VAL A 409 -1.63 -27.46 -3.08
C VAL A 409 -2.86 -27.89 -3.84
N ASP A 410 -2.93 -29.17 -4.18
CA ASP A 410 -4.08 -29.70 -4.90
C ASP A 410 -5.34 -29.62 -4.02
N GLY A 411 -6.45 -29.18 -4.62
CA GLY A 411 -7.69 -28.94 -3.89
C GLY A 411 -7.74 -27.69 -3.02
N ALA A 412 -6.66 -26.87 -2.97
CA ALA A 412 -6.65 -25.57 -2.29
C ALA A 412 -7.42 -24.48 -3.07
N MET A 413 -8.72 -24.69 -3.20
CA MET A 413 -9.66 -23.81 -3.89
C MET A 413 -10.90 -23.58 -3.02
N MET A 414 -11.69 -22.54 -3.25
CA MET A 414 -12.97 -22.33 -2.58
C MET A 414 -14.06 -22.07 -3.61
N PRO A 415 -15.31 -22.51 -3.35
CA PRO A 415 -16.38 -22.32 -4.31
C PRO A 415 -16.80 -20.85 -4.34
N VAL A 416 -17.00 -20.27 -5.52
CA VAL A 416 -17.42 -18.87 -5.65
C VAL A 416 -18.79 -18.65 -5.00
N VAL A 417 -19.70 -19.61 -5.17
CA VAL A 417 -21.06 -19.57 -4.58
C VAL A 417 -21.05 -19.35 -3.06
N TYR A 418 -20.07 -19.89 -2.32
CA TYR A 418 -19.98 -19.71 -0.87
C TYR A 418 -19.90 -18.22 -0.47
N TRP A 419 -19.11 -17.43 -1.20
CA TRP A 419 -18.94 -16.01 -0.91
C TRP A 419 -20.23 -15.20 -1.13
N TYR A 420 -20.99 -15.55 -2.18
CA TYR A 420 -22.21 -14.86 -2.59
C TYR A 420 -23.44 -15.27 -1.78
N GLU A 421 -23.60 -16.57 -1.53
CA GLU A 421 -24.84 -17.14 -1.00
C GLU A 421 -24.76 -17.45 0.50
N ASP A 422 -23.56 -17.59 1.07
CA ASP A 422 -23.39 -17.93 2.49
C ASP A 422 -22.66 -16.85 3.29
N PHE A 423 -21.42 -16.53 2.94
CA PHE A 423 -20.58 -15.61 3.72
C PHE A 423 -21.10 -14.17 3.71
N MET A 424 -21.24 -13.55 2.53
CA MET A 424 -21.65 -12.15 2.43
C MET A 424 -23.05 -11.88 3.00
N PRO A 425 -24.09 -12.72 2.74
CA PRO A 425 -25.40 -12.52 3.35
C PRO A 425 -25.36 -12.56 4.88
N LYS A 426 -24.61 -13.50 5.47
CA LYS A 426 -24.43 -13.57 6.93
C LYS A 426 -23.68 -12.35 7.46
N LEU A 427 -22.66 -11.89 6.73
CA LEU A 427 -21.89 -10.69 7.09
C LEU A 427 -22.78 -9.44 7.09
N LEU A 428 -23.57 -9.23 6.04
CA LEU A 428 -24.52 -8.10 5.93
C LEU A 428 -25.56 -8.12 7.06
N ALA A 429 -26.11 -9.29 7.37
CA ALA A 429 -27.05 -9.46 8.47
C ALA A 429 -26.40 -9.14 9.83
N ALA A 430 -25.21 -9.69 10.09
CA ALA A 430 -24.49 -9.50 11.36
C ALA A 430 -24.16 -8.03 11.66
N PHE A 431 -23.86 -7.23 10.63
CA PHE A 431 -23.57 -5.81 10.77
C PHE A 431 -24.81 -4.90 10.58
N SER A 432 -25.99 -5.48 10.36
CA SER A 432 -27.25 -4.74 10.30
C SER A 432 -28.06 -4.86 11.59
N VAL A 433 -27.62 -5.67 12.55
CA VAL A 433 -28.25 -5.85 13.87
C VAL A 433 -27.40 -5.24 14.98
N SER A 434 -28.03 -4.55 15.93
CA SER A 434 -27.40 -4.10 17.17
C SER A 434 -28.26 -4.42 18.40
N THR A 435 -29.59 -4.42 18.25
CA THR A 435 -30.55 -4.72 19.33
C THR A 435 -31.47 -5.89 18.97
N ALA A 436 -32.17 -6.45 19.96
CA ALA A 436 -33.15 -7.51 19.74
C ALA A 436 -34.24 -7.13 18.71
N SER A 437 -34.67 -5.86 18.70
CA SER A 437 -35.65 -5.37 17.71
C SER A 437 -35.12 -5.34 16.28
N ASP A 438 -33.79 -5.19 16.11
CA ASP A 438 -33.18 -5.17 14.79
C ASP A 438 -33.20 -6.55 14.13
N ILE A 439 -33.24 -7.63 14.93
CA ILE A 439 -33.18 -9.00 14.41
C ILE A 439 -34.36 -9.27 13.49
N GLU A 440 -35.59 -9.06 13.96
CA GLU A 440 -36.79 -9.30 13.14
C GLU A 440 -36.79 -8.40 11.89
N ALA A 441 -36.48 -7.11 12.06
CA ALA A 441 -36.54 -6.13 10.99
C ALA A 441 -35.47 -6.32 9.90
N ASN A 442 -34.30 -6.86 10.25
CA ASN A 442 -33.16 -6.96 9.34
C ASN A 442 -32.78 -8.39 8.95
N THR A 443 -33.41 -9.44 9.50
CA THR A 443 -33.09 -10.84 9.13
C THR A 443 -34.23 -11.57 8.43
N ILE A 444 -35.48 -11.10 8.59
CA ILE A 444 -36.65 -11.72 7.97
C ILE A 444 -37.12 -10.86 6.79
N PRO A 445 -37.10 -11.36 5.54
CA PRO A 445 -37.54 -10.60 4.39
C PRO A 445 -39.04 -10.28 4.46
N ASN A 446 -39.37 -8.98 4.44
CA ASN A 446 -40.74 -8.51 4.25
C ASN A 446 -40.82 -7.73 2.93
N GLU A 447 -41.35 -8.36 1.89
CA GLU A 447 -41.36 -7.78 0.54
C GLU A 447 -42.11 -6.45 0.45
N ALA A 448 -43.23 -6.29 1.17
CA ALA A 448 -43.99 -5.04 1.16
C ALA A 448 -43.16 -3.88 1.75
N ALA A 449 -42.52 -4.10 2.90
CA ALA A 449 -41.66 -3.11 3.54
C ALA A 449 -40.41 -2.78 2.71
N LEU A 450 -39.82 -3.79 2.04
CA LEU A 450 -38.67 -3.61 1.17
C LEU A 450 -39.01 -2.79 -0.08
N ASN A 451 -40.15 -3.06 -0.72
CA ASN A 451 -40.62 -2.30 -1.86
C ASN A 451 -41.00 -0.86 -1.47
N GLU A 452 -41.58 -0.66 -0.28
CA GLU A 452 -41.87 0.67 0.26
C GLU A 452 -40.58 1.48 0.51
N TRP A 453 -39.59 0.88 1.17
CA TRP A 453 -38.28 1.49 1.37
C TRP A 453 -37.61 1.88 0.04
N TYR A 454 -37.69 0.99 -0.96
CA TYR A 454 -37.13 1.25 -2.28
C TYR A 454 -37.79 2.46 -2.94
N GLU A 455 -39.13 2.53 -2.97
CA GLU A 455 -39.84 3.67 -3.56
C GLU A 455 -39.56 4.98 -2.81
N GLN A 456 -39.54 4.95 -1.47
CA GLN A 456 -39.19 6.13 -0.68
C GLN A 456 -37.78 6.64 -1.00
N THR A 457 -36.81 5.73 -1.08
CA THR A 457 -35.40 6.07 -1.38
C THR A 457 -35.22 6.54 -2.83
N ARG A 458 -35.96 5.95 -3.77
CA ARG A 458 -35.96 6.35 -5.19
C ARG A 458 -36.55 7.75 -5.37
N VAL A 459 -37.70 8.04 -4.75
CA VAL A 459 -38.37 9.34 -4.80
C VAL A 459 -37.53 10.43 -4.14
N SER A 460 -36.81 10.13 -3.06
CA SER A 460 -35.88 11.08 -2.44
C SER A 460 -34.59 11.30 -3.24
N GLY A 461 -34.42 10.63 -4.38
CA GLY A 461 -33.21 10.70 -5.21
C GLY A 461 -32.00 10.02 -4.59
N GLY A 462 -32.19 9.06 -3.68
CA GLY A 462 -31.08 8.37 -2.98
C GLY A 462 -30.15 7.62 -3.93
N PHE A 463 -30.71 7.03 -5.00
CA PHE A 463 -29.97 6.23 -5.99
C PHE A 463 -29.41 7.06 -7.17
N ALA A 464 -29.68 8.37 -7.23
CA ALA A 464 -29.39 9.18 -8.42
C ALA A 464 -27.89 9.30 -8.75
N ARG A 465 -27.02 9.21 -7.74
CA ARG A 465 -25.57 9.38 -7.89
C ARG A 465 -24.80 8.06 -7.79
N TYR A 466 -25.17 7.26 -6.80
CA TYR A 466 -24.59 5.95 -6.55
C TYR A 466 -25.73 4.96 -6.35
N GLY A 467 -25.72 3.80 -7.01
CA GLY A 467 -26.84 2.85 -6.92
C GLY A 467 -27.78 2.83 -8.13
N ALA A 468 -27.34 3.26 -9.31
CA ALA A 468 -28.11 3.12 -10.54
C ALA A 468 -28.48 1.65 -10.83
N ASP A 469 -27.56 0.73 -10.56
CA ASP A 469 -27.75 -0.72 -10.59
C ASP A 469 -28.88 -1.19 -9.67
N VAL A 470 -29.02 -0.57 -8.48
CA VAL A 470 -30.15 -0.84 -7.57
C VAL A 470 -31.45 -0.28 -8.15
N ALA A 471 -31.45 0.94 -8.68
CA ALA A 471 -32.64 1.55 -9.27
C ALA A 471 -33.15 0.79 -10.51
N GLU A 472 -32.26 0.12 -11.24
CA GLU A 472 -32.60 -0.64 -12.44
C GLU A 472 -33.11 -2.05 -12.11
N ASN A 473 -32.44 -2.77 -11.19
CA ASN A 473 -32.63 -4.22 -11.04
C ASN A 473 -33.27 -4.67 -9.70
N PHE A 474 -33.48 -3.78 -8.72
CA PHE A 474 -34.02 -4.16 -7.41
C PHE A 474 -35.39 -4.86 -7.47
N LEU A 475 -36.27 -4.43 -8.37
CA LEU A 475 -37.61 -5.03 -8.51
C LEU A 475 -37.59 -6.46 -9.06
N ASN A 476 -36.51 -6.84 -9.77
CA ASN A 476 -36.33 -8.18 -10.34
C ASN A 476 -35.75 -9.18 -9.32
N CYS A 477 -35.33 -8.70 -8.15
CA CYS A 477 -34.71 -9.51 -7.10
C CYS A 477 -35.77 -10.28 -6.27
N THR A 478 -35.38 -11.44 -5.74
CA THR A 478 -36.17 -12.18 -4.73
C THR A 478 -36.25 -11.40 -3.41
N PRO A 479 -37.22 -11.67 -2.52
CA PRO A 479 -37.31 -10.99 -1.22
C PRO A 479 -36.02 -11.06 -0.39
N ALA A 480 -35.32 -12.20 -0.43
CA ALA A 480 -34.05 -12.38 0.27
C ALA A 480 -32.93 -11.52 -0.34
N GLU A 481 -32.84 -11.42 -1.66
CA GLU A 481 -31.88 -10.55 -2.35
C GLU A 481 -32.17 -9.07 -2.09
N LYS A 482 -33.46 -8.66 -2.12
CA LYS A 482 -33.89 -7.31 -1.76
C LYS A 482 -33.44 -6.90 -0.36
N LEU A 483 -33.57 -7.79 0.62
CA LEU A 483 -33.10 -7.55 1.99
C LEU A 483 -31.58 -7.32 2.02
N ARG A 484 -30.80 -8.16 1.33
CA ARG A 484 -29.33 -8.01 1.24
C ARG A 484 -28.93 -6.68 0.61
N ILE A 485 -29.63 -6.25 -0.45
CA ILE A 485 -29.38 -4.96 -1.12
C ILE A 485 -29.71 -3.79 -0.18
N GLN A 486 -30.80 -3.87 0.59
CA GLN A 486 -31.12 -2.85 1.60
C GLN A 486 -30.04 -2.75 2.68
N GLN A 487 -29.56 -3.88 3.21
CA GLN A 487 -28.47 -3.92 4.20
C GLN A 487 -27.17 -3.34 3.60
N ALA A 488 -26.82 -3.75 2.38
CA ALA A 488 -25.67 -3.24 1.64
C ALA A 488 -25.76 -1.71 1.44
N TRP A 489 -26.94 -1.20 1.09
CA TRP A 489 -27.18 0.23 0.97
C TRP A 489 -27.02 0.95 2.31
N ARG A 490 -27.61 0.43 3.39
CA ARG A 490 -27.48 1.00 4.75
C ARG A 490 -26.02 1.16 5.16
N LEU A 491 -25.20 0.13 4.95
CA LEU A 491 -23.78 0.10 5.33
C LEU A 491 -22.87 0.93 4.42
N THR A 492 -23.36 1.40 3.27
CA THR A 492 -22.54 2.06 2.25
C THR A 492 -22.95 3.51 1.99
N ASN A 493 -24.24 3.84 2.13
CA ASN A 493 -24.81 5.14 1.81
C ASN A 493 -24.13 6.31 2.55
N HIS A 494 -23.87 6.15 3.85
CA HIS A 494 -23.16 7.17 4.66
C HIS A 494 -21.73 7.41 4.19
N TYR A 495 -21.05 6.38 3.69
CA TYR A 495 -19.73 6.53 3.10
C TYR A 495 -19.79 7.26 1.77
N LEU A 496 -20.65 6.82 0.85
CA LEU A 496 -20.73 7.36 -0.52
C LEU A 496 -21.09 8.84 -0.53
N ASN A 497 -22.01 9.23 0.34
CA ASN A 497 -22.46 10.61 0.45
C ASN A 497 -21.71 11.40 1.54
N GLY A 498 -20.71 10.78 2.17
CA GLY A 498 -19.86 11.39 3.19
C GLY A 498 -18.64 12.14 2.63
N VAL A 499 -17.93 12.82 3.54
CA VAL A 499 -16.62 13.46 3.29
C VAL A 499 -15.58 12.43 2.82
N GLN A 500 -15.71 11.20 3.30
CA GLN A 500 -14.78 10.09 3.06
C GLN A 500 -14.68 9.74 1.57
N LYS A 501 -15.81 9.77 0.84
CA LYS A 501 -15.86 9.54 -0.61
C LYS A 501 -15.51 10.78 -1.44
N ARG A 502 -15.54 11.99 -0.85
CA ARG A 502 -15.24 13.25 -1.57
C ARG A 502 -13.80 13.29 -2.08
N ARG A 503 -12.87 12.64 -1.37
CA ARG A 503 -11.50 12.40 -1.84
C ARG A 503 -11.48 11.68 -3.19
N GLU A 504 -12.19 10.56 -3.29
CA GLU A 504 -12.21 9.77 -4.52
C GLU A 504 -12.90 10.51 -5.68
N ARG A 505 -13.89 11.36 -5.37
CA ARG A 505 -14.55 12.23 -6.36
C ARG A 505 -13.59 13.25 -6.97
N LEU A 506 -12.83 13.95 -6.12
CA LEU A 506 -11.99 15.08 -6.54
C LEU A 506 -10.62 14.65 -7.07
N GLU A 507 -9.97 13.66 -6.46
CA GLU A 507 -8.64 13.19 -6.91
C GLU A 507 -8.73 12.34 -8.19
N PHE A 508 -9.79 11.54 -8.34
CA PHE A 508 -9.91 10.57 -9.43
C PHE A 508 -11.09 10.83 -10.39
N GLY A 509 -11.84 11.92 -10.21
CA GLY A 509 -12.98 12.28 -11.06
C GLY A 509 -14.18 11.32 -10.97
N ARG A 510 -14.28 10.50 -9.91
CA ARG A 510 -15.29 9.43 -9.80
C ARG A 510 -16.58 9.93 -9.13
N GLU A 511 -17.35 10.70 -9.89
CA GLU A 511 -18.58 11.34 -9.44
C GLU A 511 -19.79 10.41 -9.34
N SER A 512 -19.78 9.24 -10.00
CA SER A 512 -20.86 8.25 -10.05
C SER A 512 -20.34 6.81 -9.84
N GLY A 513 -21.24 5.85 -9.61
CA GLY A 513 -20.88 4.43 -9.51
C GLY A 513 -22.03 3.52 -9.08
N ALA A 514 -21.87 2.22 -9.31
CA ALA A 514 -22.84 1.19 -8.93
C ALA A 514 -22.64 0.75 -7.46
N LEU A 515 -23.69 0.35 -6.74
CA LEU A 515 -23.57 -0.19 -5.38
C LEU A 515 -22.70 -1.46 -5.38
N SER A 516 -22.82 -2.29 -6.42
CA SER A 516 -22.02 -3.49 -6.66
C SER A 516 -20.50 -3.25 -6.68
N GLN A 517 -20.06 -2.02 -6.93
CA GLN A 517 -18.63 -1.64 -6.88
C GLN A 517 -18.15 -1.34 -5.44
N TYR A 518 -19.10 -1.18 -4.50
CA TYR A 518 -18.87 -0.78 -3.11
C TYR A 518 -19.33 -1.79 -2.06
N VAL A 519 -20.00 -2.84 -2.49
CA VAL A 519 -20.18 -4.05 -1.69
C VAL A 519 -19.82 -5.21 -2.61
N ALA A 520 -18.81 -6.00 -2.24
CA ALA A 520 -18.43 -7.17 -3.00
C ALA A 520 -19.53 -8.25 -2.90
N PHE A 521 -19.56 -9.17 -3.86
CA PHE A 521 -20.43 -10.35 -3.82
C PHE A 521 -21.95 -10.06 -3.85
N ILE A 522 -22.35 -8.90 -4.37
CA ILE A 522 -23.76 -8.58 -4.67
C ILE A 522 -24.01 -8.22 -6.13
N ASP A 523 -22.94 -8.09 -6.93
CA ASP A 523 -22.98 -7.69 -8.33
C ASP A 523 -23.88 -8.62 -9.17
N VAL A 524 -23.77 -9.92 -8.94
CA VAL A 524 -24.59 -10.93 -9.64
C VAL A 524 -26.10 -10.76 -9.39
N TYR A 525 -26.52 -10.24 -8.23
CA TYR A 525 -27.94 -9.98 -7.94
C TYR A 525 -28.48 -8.75 -8.68
N LEU A 526 -27.59 -7.85 -9.09
CA LEU A 526 -27.92 -6.61 -9.79
C LEU A 526 -27.64 -6.70 -11.30
N ASP A 527 -27.51 -7.91 -11.83
CA ASP A 527 -27.16 -8.20 -13.24
C ASP A 527 -25.82 -7.55 -13.67
N ARG A 528 -24.84 -7.60 -12.76
CA ARG A 528 -23.50 -7.05 -12.94
C ARG A 528 -22.43 -8.13 -12.76
N SER A 529 -21.29 -7.92 -13.40
CA SER A 529 -20.14 -8.83 -13.38
C SER A 529 -18.85 -8.17 -12.87
N ASP A 530 -19.00 -7.13 -12.03
CA ASP A 530 -17.89 -6.28 -11.58
C ASP A 530 -16.77 -7.10 -10.90
N VAL A 531 -17.10 -8.06 -10.04
CA VAL A 531 -16.10 -8.88 -9.31
C VAL A 531 -15.33 -9.81 -10.26
N ARG A 532 -16.06 -10.47 -11.17
CA ARG A 532 -15.50 -11.35 -12.20
C ARG A 532 -14.54 -10.58 -13.11
N ASP A 533 -14.98 -9.42 -13.61
CA ASP A 533 -14.25 -8.64 -14.61
C ASP A 533 -13.06 -7.90 -14.01
N SER A 534 -13.06 -7.65 -12.68
CA SER A 534 -12.02 -6.86 -12.03
C SER A 534 -10.66 -7.55 -11.86
N GLN A 535 -10.53 -8.88 -12.06
CA GLN A 535 -9.23 -9.60 -12.04
C GLN A 535 -8.24 -9.20 -10.90
N MET A 536 -8.72 -8.99 -9.67
CA MET A 536 -7.97 -8.52 -8.48
C MET A 536 -7.26 -7.16 -8.63
N ARG A 537 -7.76 -6.28 -9.50
CA ARG A 537 -7.27 -4.89 -9.59
C ARG A 537 -7.11 -4.27 -8.21
N VAL A 538 -5.94 -3.70 -7.95
CA VAL A 538 -5.60 -3.16 -6.62
C VAL A 538 -6.57 -2.07 -6.16
N SER A 539 -7.06 -1.26 -7.11
CA SER A 539 -8.02 -0.18 -6.85
C SER A 539 -9.44 -0.66 -6.59
N PHE A 540 -9.74 -1.94 -6.86
CA PHE A 540 -11.04 -2.55 -6.66
C PHE A 540 -10.98 -3.64 -5.58
N PRO A 541 -12.02 -3.75 -4.76
CA PRO A 541 -13.09 -2.79 -4.57
C PRO A 541 -12.59 -1.55 -3.80
N TYR A 542 -13.32 -0.45 -3.92
CA TYR A 542 -12.93 0.85 -3.35
C TYR A 542 -13.08 0.90 -1.83
N TYR A 543 -12.24 0.15 -1.11
CA TYR A 543 -12.27 0.09 0.36
C TYR A 543 -10.90 0.41 0.92
N LEU A 544 -10.84 1.57 1.59
CA LEU A 544 -10.21 1.79 2.89
C LEU A 544 -10.15 3.29 3.14
N GLY A 545 -10.43 3.69 4.38
CA GLY A 545 -10.58 5.10 4.68
C GLY A 545 -10.97 5.38 6.12
N PRO A 546 -11.47 6.59 6.41
CA PRO A 546 -11.69 7.09 7.76
C PRO A 546 -12.65 6.26 8.63
N ALA A 547 -13.51 5.42 8.05
CA ALA A 547 -14.45 4.59 8.80
C ALA A 547 -13.74 3.52 9.65
N VAL A 548 -12.69 2.88 9.11
CA VAL A 548 -11.91 1.85 9.84
C VAL A 548 -11.09 2.50 10.95
N TRP A 549 -10.46 3.64 10.68
CA TRP A 549 -9.74 4.40 11.71
C TRP A 549 -10.65 4.90 12.82
N ARG A 550 -11.87 5.35 12.49
CA ARG A 550 -12.87 5.70 13.49
C ARG A 550 -13.22 4.51 14.37
N PHE A 551 -13.42 3.33 13.78
CA PHE A 551 -13.68 2.11 14.54
C PHE A 551 -12.55 1.83 15.54
N PHE A 552 -11.27 1.96 15.14
CA PHE A 552 -10.13 1.76 16.05
C PHE A 552 -10.06 2.79 17.18
N HIS A 553 -10.15 4.08 16.88
CA HIS A 553 -10.11 5.11 17.93
C HIS A 553 -11.29 4.97 18.89
N THR A 554 -12.49 4.72 18.37
CA THR A 554 -13.68 4.52 19.21
C THR A 554 -13.58 3.24 20.06
N THR A 555 -12.98 2.17 19.52
CA THR A 555 -12.66 0.94 20.27
C THR A 555 -11.81 1.26 21.49
N ALA A 556 -10.75 2.06 21.33
CA ALA A 556 -9.90 2.48 22.44
C ALA A 556 -10.66 3.31 23.48
N GLU A 557 -11.54 4.22 23.03
CA GLU A 557 -12.39 5.01 23.93
C GLU A 557 -13.32 4.13 24.76
N ILE A 558 -13.96 3.13 24.14
CA ILE A 558 -14.83 2.17 24.83
C ILE A 558 -14.02 1.39 25.88
N VAL A 559 -12.91 0.77 25.47
CA VAL A 559 -12.04 -0.02 26.36
C VAL A 559 -11.51 0.80 27.54
N ALA A 560 -11.18 2.08 27.32
CA ALA A 560 -10.73 2.99 28.37
C ALA A 560 -11.81 3.37 29.39
N SER A 561 -13.09 3.21 29.05
CA SER A 561 -14.23 3.44 29.95
C SER A 561 -14.76 2.17 30.63
N GLN A 562 -14.28 0.99 30.23
CA GLN A 562 -14.67 -0.29 30.83
C GLN A 562 -13.99 -0.51 32.20
N PRO A 563 -14.59 -1.32 33.09
CA PRO A 563 -13.95 -1.80 34.32
C PRO A 563 -12.66 -2.58 34.02
N ALA A 564 -11.71 -2.59 34.98
CA ALA A 564 -10.38 -3.17 34.79
C ALA A 564 -10.37 -4.63 34.27
N GLU A 565 -11.28 -5.49 34.74
CA GLU A 565 -11.37 -6.90 34.30
C GLU A 565 -11.84 -7.03 32.84
N GLN A 566 -12.86 -6.27 32.46
CA GLN A 566 -13.37 -6.23 31.08
C GLN A 566 -12.34 -5.58 30.14
N GLN A 567 -11.68 -4.53 30.62
CA GLN A 567 -10.59 -3.85 29.91
C GLN A 567 -9.44 -4.81 29.60
N ALA A 568 -8.97 -5.60 30.58
CA ALA A 568 -7.90 -6.58 30.37
C ALA A 568 -8.29 -7.62 29.30
N THR A 569 -9.53 -8.10 29.34
CA THR A 569 -10.07 -9.05 28.35
C THR A 569 -10.12 -8.43 26.95
N ALA A 570 -10.62 -7.19 26.84
CA ALA A 570 -10.71 -6.48 25.57
C ALA A 570 -9.33 -6.16 24.98
N ILE A 571 -8.35 -5.84 25.82
CA ILE A 571 -6.96 -5.63 25.40
C ILE A 571 -6.33 -6.91 24.88
N ALA A 572 -6.55 -8.06 25.54
CA ALA A 572 -6.06 -9.35 25.05
C ALA A 572 -6.64 -9.68 23.66
N LEU A 573 -7.97 -9.54 23.51
CA LEU A 573 -8.65 -9.72 22.22
C LEU A 573 -8.13 -8.75 21.16
N PHE A 574 -7.87 -7.49 21.53
CA PHE A 574 -7.29 -6.49 20.64
C PHE A 574 -5.90 -6.90 20.15
N LYS A 575 -5.02 -7.40 21.03
CA LYS A 575 -3.67 -7.83 20.65
C LYS A 575 -3.72 -8.97 19.63
N ASP A 576 -4.57 -9.96 19.86
CA ASP A 576 -4.75 -11.08 18.92
C ASP A 576 -5.31 -10.60 17.58
N PHE A 577 -6.34 -9.75 17.62
CA PHE A 577 -6.91 -9.12 16.43
C PHE A 577 -5.87 -8.30 15.65
N PHE A 578 -5.03 -7.51 16.33
CA PHE A 578 -4.11 -6.59 15.69
C PHE A 578 -2.97 -7.31 14.95
N LYS A 579 -2.48 -8.43 15.50
CA LYS A 579 -1.51 -9.31 14.83
C LYS A 579 -2.03 -9.78 13.48
N LEU A 580 -3.29 -10.23 13.47
CA LEU A 580 -3.97 -10.68 12.25
C LEU A 580 -4.29 -9.51 11.31
N PHE A 581 -4.67 -8.35 11.85
CA PHE A 581 -4.92 -7.14 11.07
C PHE A 581 -3.70 -6.69 10.25
N ALA A 582 -2.49 -6.75 10.80
CA ALA A 582 -1.27 -6.43 10.06
C ALA A 582 -1.11 -7.30 8.79
N THR A 583 -1.60 -8.54 8.85
CA THR A 583 -1.59 -9.49 7.74
C THR A 583 -2.85 -9.44 6.88
N MET A 584 -3.97 -8.91 7.36
CA MET A 584 -5.26 -8.92 6.65
C MET A 584 -5.75 -7.53 6.21
N TYR A 585 -4.92 -6.49 6.34
CA TYR A 585 -5.27 -5.14 5.93
C TYR A 585 -5.69 -5.10 4.45
N PRO A 586 -6.94 -4.72 4.11
CA PRO A 586 -7.48 -4.99 2.76
C PRO A 586 -6.84 -4.24 1.58
N CYS A 587 -6.17 -3.11 1.81
CA CYS A 587 -5.53 -2.33 0.75
C CYS A 587 -4.11 -2.85 0.58
N PRO A 588 -3.76 -3.39 -0.59
CA PRO A 588 -2.44 -3.95 -0.85
C PRO A 588 -1.29 -2.97 -0.56
N TYR A 589 -1.44 -1.69 -0.93
CA TYR A 589 -0.45 -0.64 -0.69
C TYR A 589 -0.30 -0.28 0.78
N CYS A 590 -1.42 0.05 1.43
CA CYS A 590 -1.41 0.44 2.83
C CYS A 590 -0.96 -0.72 3.71
N ARG A 591 -1.23 -1.97 3.32
CA ARG A 591 -0.72 -3.16 4.01
C ARG A 591 0.80 -3.27 3.90
N HIS A 592 1.36 -3.10 2.71
CA HIS A 592 2.81 -3.09 2.53
C HIS A 592 3.45 -1.97 3.35
N HIS A 593 2.89 -0.76 3.29
CA HIS A 593 3.33 0.38 4.07
C HIS A 593 3.21 0.13 5.59
N LEU A 594 2.08 -0.42 6.07
CA LEU A 594 1.92 -0.81 7.47
C LEU A 594 3.01 -1.81 7.90
N ASN A 595 3.29 -2.83 7.10
CA ASN A 595 4.31 -3.83 7.45
C ASN A 595 5.73 -3.25 7.40
N ALA A 596 6.05 -2.44 6.40
CA ALA A 596 7.36 -1.81 6.30
C ALA A 596 7.63 -0.85 7.46
N TYR A 597 6.70 0.07 7.74
CA TYR A 597 6.92 1.15 8.71
C TYR A 597 6.57 0.76 10.15
N VAL A 598 5.52 -0.06 10.35
CA VAL A 598 5.04 -0.41 11.70
C VAL A 598 5.50 -1.78 12.13
N VAL A 599 5.63 -2.77 11.25
CA VAL A 599 6.10 -4.10 11.66
C VAL A 599 7.63 -4.14 11.66
N GLN A 600 8.28 -3.61 10.62
CA GLN A 600 9.73 -3.72 10.40
C GLN A 600 10.53 -2.44 10.69
N ASN A 601 9.90 -1.31 11.03
CA ASN A 601 10.55 0.00 11.25
C ASN A 601 11.55 0.36 10.12
N ARG A 602 11.15 0.22 8.85
CA ARG A 602 11.98 0.58 7.69
C ARG A 602 12.13 2.11 7.59
N GLU A 603 13.24 2.63 7.05
CA GLU A 603 13.49 4.09 6.90
C GLU A 603 13.73 4.86 8.20
N VAL A 604 14.45 4.25 9.15
CA VAL A 604 14.82 4.86 10.45
C VAL A 604 15.48 6.24 10.31
N GLU A 605 16.27 6.44 9.26
CA GLU A 605 16.91 7.70 8.93
C GLU A 605 15.90 8.83 8.66
N MET A 606 14.75 8.54 8.04
CA MET A 606 13.76 9.57 7.72
C MET A 606 12.83 9.89 8.89
N TYR A 607 12.49 8.88 9.70
CA TYR A 607 11.45 9.00 10.73
C TYR A 607 11.89 8.50 12.13
N PRO A 608 13.06 8.93 12.66
CA PRO A 608 13.62 8.34 13.88
C PRO A 608 12.75 8.60 15.11
N VAL A 609 12.10 9.76 15.21
CA VAL A 609 11.22 10.11 16.34
C VAL A 609 9.91 9.31 16.30
N GLU A 610 9.33 9.14 15.12
CA GLU A 610 8.12 8.35 14.92
C GLU A 610 8.32 6.88 15.32
N TYR A 611 9.51 6.32 15.10
CA TYR A 611 9.82 4.98 15.58
C TYR A 611 10.05 4.92 17.08
N LEU A 612 10.70 5.93 17.68
CA LEU A 612 10.77 6.03 19.15
C LEU A 612 9.39 6.10 19.80
N LEU A 613 8.39 6.71 19.14
CA LEU A 613 7.01 6.69 19.63
C LEU A 613 6.41 5.28 19.65
N LEU A 614 6.73 4.44 18.67
CA LEU A 614 6.33 3.03 18.64
C LEU A 614 7.12 2.17 19.64
N GLY A 615 8.23 2.71 20.16
CA GLY A 615 9.05 2.18 21.25
C GLY A 615 10.49 1.93 20.81
N ARG A 616 11.31 1.43 21.75
CA ARG A 616 12.62 0.81 21.49
C ARG A 616 13.05 -0.03 22.68
N GLU A 617 13.96 -0.96 22.49
CA GLU A 617 14.73 -1.49 23.62
C GLU A 617 15.74 -0.43 24.10
N ALA A 618 15.91 -0.31 25.42
CA ALA A 618 16.75 0.73 26.01
C ALA A 618 18.25 0.53 25.74
N GLU A 619 18.65 -0.70 25.42
CA GLU A 619 20.05 -1.10 25.24
C GLU A 619 20.47 -1.14 23.76
N GLU A 620 19.53 -1.31 22.83
CA GLU A 620 19.77 -1.42 21.40
C GLU A 620 19.69 -0.06 20.68
N THR A 621 20.57 0.12 19.69
CA THR A 621 20.67 1.35 18.88
C THR A 621 20.04 1.22 17.49
N ASP A 622 19.49 0.06 17.15
CA ASP A 622 19.08 -0.27 15.78
C ASP A 622 17.59 0.01 15.48
N PHE A 623 16.87 0.61 16.45
CA PHE A 623 15.44 0.97 16.38
C PHE A 623 14.53 -0.20 15.96
N LYS A 624 15.00 -1.45 16.05
CA LYS A 624 14.17 -2.60 15.73
C LYS A 624 13.24 -2.91 16.89
N MET A 625 12.02 -3.26 16.54
CA MET A 625 11.02 -3.74 17.48
C MET A 625 10.09 -4.69 16.77
N SER A 626 9.86 -5.85 17.38
CA SER A 626 8.83 -6.75 16.89
C SER A 626 7.43 -6.16 17.08
N ILE A 627 6.44 -6.75 16.40
CA ILE A 627 5.04 -6.41 16.63
C ILE A 627 4.59 -6.78 18.05
N ASP A 628 5.19 -7.82 18.64
CA ASP A 628 4.90 -8.26 20.00
C ASP A 628 5.37 -7.23 21.03
N ASP A 629 6.57 -6.65 20.85
CA ASP A 629 7.12 -5.61 21.72
C ASP A 629 6.28 -4.33 21.64
N LYS A 630 5.78 -3.99 20.45
CA LYS A 630 4.86 -2.85 20.28
C LYS A 630 3.54 -3.10 21.01
N LEU A 631 2.98 -4.29 20.89
CA LEU A 631 1.74 -4.68 21.55
C LEU A 631 1.89 -4.87 23.06
N SER A 632 3.08 -5.18 23.58
CA SER A 632 3.32 -5.26 25.02
C SER A 632 3.20 -3.91 25.71
N THR A 633 3.41 -2.79 24.99
CA THR A 633 3.18 -1.43 25.53
C THR A 633 1.72 -1.13 25.84
N VAL A 634 0.79 -1.87 25.24
CA VAL A 634 -0.66 -1.74 25.48
C VAL A 634 -1.04 -2.54 26.72
N THR A 635 -1.23 -1.85 27.84
CA THR A 635 -1.49 -2.46 29.15
C THR A 635 -2.84 -2.07 29.74
N ASP A 636 -3.38 -0.93 29.33
CA ASP A 636 -4.65 -0.35 29.77
C ASP A 636 -5.34 0.38 28.61
N GLY A 637 -6.52 0.96 28.87
CA GLY A 637 -7.24 1.69 27.82
C GLY A 637 -6.55 2.98 27.38
N ALA A 638 -5.79 3.64 28.25
CA ALA A 638 -5.08 4.89 27.92
C ALA A 638 -3.91 4.62 26.96
N SER A 639 -3.13 3.58 27.22
CA SER A 639 -2.08 3.09 26.34
C SER A 639 -2.64 2.56 25.01
N LEU A 640 -3.83 1.94 24.98
CA LEU A 640 -4.51 1.58 23.73
C LEU A 640 -4.89 2.81 22.89
N ARG A 641 -5.41 3.88 23.51
CA ARG A 641 -5.67 5.15 22.82
C ARG A 641 -4.40 5.73 22.21
N LEU A 642 -3.32 5.77 22.99
CA LEU A 642 -2.02 6.23 22.52
C LEU A 642 -1.48 5.37 21.38
N PHE A 643 -1.63 4.04 21.46
CA PHE A 643 -1.18 3.12 20.43
C PHE A 643 -1.84 3.42 19.08
N PHE A 644 -3.17 3.53 19.02
CA PHE A 644 -3.85 3.85 17.77
C PHE A 644 -3.56 5.27 17.29
N TRP A 645 -3.39 6.22 18.20
CA TRP A 645 -3.00 7.58 17.82
C TRP A 645 -1.60 7.62 17.19
N LYS A 646 -0.61 6.96 17.80
CA LYS A 646 0.74 6.83 17.24
C LYS A 646 0.72 6.12 15.90
N LEU A 647 0.07 4.96 15.84
CA LEU A 647 -0.07 4.15 14.63
C LEU A 647 -0.72 4.94 13.48
N HIS A 648 -1.82 5.64 13.78
CA HIS A 648 -2.51 6.45 12.79
C HIS A 648 -1.61 7.55 12.25
N ASN A 649 -0.78 8.18 13.09
CA ASN A 649 0.19 9.20 12.65
C ASN A 649 1.38 8.60 11.88
N THR A 650 1.87 7.40 12.22
CA THR A 650 2.96 6.75 11.49
C THR A 650 2.50 6.30 10.10
N VAL A 651 1.37 5.60 10.00
CA VAL A 651 0.81 5.16 8.70
C VAL A 651 0.26 6.36 7.92
N SER A 652 -0.10 7.44 8.63
CA SER A 652 -0.50 8.71 8.05
C SER A 652 0.59 9.79 8.18
N SER A 653 1.88 9.49 8.03
CA SER A 653 2.88 10.56 7.80
C SER A 653 3.08 10.85 6.30
N SER A 654 2.63 9.95 5.42
CA SER A 654 2.92 9.91 3.97
C SER A 654 1.96 10.64 3.00
N ILE A 655 0.96 11.40 3.46
CA ILE A 655 -0.15 11.97 2.64
C ILE A 655 -0.74 13.26 3.29
N ALA A 656 0.05 14.32 3.43
CA ALA A 656 -0.47 15.62 3.89
C ALA A 656 -1.74 16.03 3.10
N ARG A 657 -2.75 16.60 3.79
CA ARG A 657 -4.00 17.10 3.19
C ARG A 657 -4.04 18.60 3.35
N SER A 658 -3.87 19.33 2.25
CA SER A 658 -3.81 20.80 2.21
C SER A 658 -5.09 21.43 1.65
N GLU A 659 -6.12 20.63 1.34
CA GLU A 659 -7.28 21.10 0.61
C GLU A 659 -8.22 21.93 1.50
N GLU A 660 -8.45 23.18 1.10
CA GLU A 660 -9.23 24.17 1.85
C GLU A 660 -10.68 23.71 2.15
N TRP A 661 -11.27 22.88 1.29
CA TRP A 661 -12.63 22.37 1.48
C TRP A 661 -12.73 21.38 2.66
N TYR A 662 -11.65 20.65 2.96
CA TYR A 662 -11.62 19.68 4.03
C TYR A 662 -11.74 20.39 5.39
N HIS A 663 -11.07 21.53 5.57
CA HIS A 663 -11.15 22.31 6.81
C HIS A 663 -12.48 23.08 7.00
N LYS A 664 -13.34 23.11 5.96
CA LYS A 664 -14.64 23.80 5.99
C LYS A 664 -15.82 22.87 6.31
N ASP A 665 -15.63 21.55 6.24
CA ASP A 665 -16.70 20.58 6.46
C ASP A 665 -16.79 20.21 7.94
N GLU A 666 -17.97 20.41 8.54
CA GLU A 666 -18.22 20.06 9.94
C GLU A 666 -17.93 18.56 10.22
N LYS A 667 -18.08 17.70 9.22
CA LYS A 667 -17.81 16.25 9.27
C LYS A 667 -16.42 15.88 8.71
N ALA A 668 -15.50 16.82 8.52
CA ALA A 668 -14.14 16.48 8.07
C ALA A 668 -13.14 16.33 9.22
N PHE A 669 -13.41 16.88 10.40
CA PHE A 669 -12.47 16.87 11.55
C PHE A 669 -12.18 15.49 12.16
N TYR A 670 -12.53 14.40 11.48
CA TYR A 670 -12.27 13.02 11.88
C TYR A 670 -10.85 12.55 11.62
N THR A 671 -10.03 13.29 10.88
CA THR A 671 -8.63 12.91 10.65
C THR A 671 -7.76 14.16 10.58
N THR A 672 -7.67 14.93 11.67
CA THR A 672 -6.63 15.96 11.78
C THR A 672 -5.28 15.25 11.87
N ARG A 673 -4.75 14.96 10.69
CA ARG A 673 -3.33 14.70 10.45
C ARG A 673 -2.62 15.98 10.86
N TYR A 674 -1.56 15.82 11.65
CA TYR A 674 -0.85 16.88 12.36
C TYR A 674 -1.54 17.37 13.63
N TRP A 675 -0.69 17.55 14.64
CA TRP A 675 -0.94 18.11 15.96
C TRP A 675 -2.03 19.17 15.92
N PRO A 676 -2.96 19.19 16.89
CA PRO A 676 -3.88 20.31 17.03
C PRO A 676 -3.06 21.60 16.96
N SER A 677 -3.29 22.39 15.92
CA SER A 677 -2.67 23.70 15.76
C SER A 677 -3.71 24.76 16.04
N VAL A 678 -3.25 25.94 16.44
CA VAL A 678 -4.15 27.07 16.61
C VAL A 678 -4.89 27.36 15.31
N ASP A 679 -4.24 27.25 14.15
CA ASP A 679 -4.87 27.42 12.83
C ASP A 679 -5.97 26.38 12.57
N SER A 680 -5.71 25.11 12.90
CA SER A 680 -6.69 24.03 12.74
C SER A 680 -7.90 24.21 13.66
N GLU A 681 -7.69 24.73 14.88
CA GLU A 681 -8.77 25.02 15.81
C GLU A 681 -9.55 26.27 15.42
N LEU A 682 -8.89 27.29 14.87
CA LEU A 682 -9.55 28.46 14.30
C LEU A 682 -10.40 28.07 13.09
N ALA A 683 -9.89 27.23 12.20
CA ALA A 683 -10.64 26.69 11.08
C ALA A 683 -11.84 25.87 11.56
N ARG A 684 -11.65 25.04 12.59
CA ARG A 684 -12.72 24.28 13.25
C ARG A 684 -13.80 25.19 13.83
N ALA A 685 -13.41 26.19 14.63
CA ALA A 685 -14.33 27.14 15.21
C ALA A 685 -15.12 27.88 14.13
N LYS A 686 -14.46 28.32 13.05
CA LYS A 686 -15.10 28.96 11.90
C LYS A 686 -16.11 28.04 11.21
N ALA A 687 -15.74 26.79 10.95
CA ALA A 687 -16.62 25.80 10.34
C ALA A 687 -17.86 25.52 11.20
N LEU A 688 -17.66 25.46 12.52
CA LEU A 688 -18.71 25.29 13.53
C LEU A 688 -19.52 26.57 13.82
N LYS A 689 -19.17 27.70 13.19
CA LYS A 689 -19.76 29.02 13.47
C LYS A 689 -19.63 29.44 14.93
N HIS A 690 -18.59 28.94 15.60
CA HIS A 690 -18.18 29.38 16.91
C HIS A 690 -17.53 30.76 16.81
N ILE A 691 -17.98 31.70 17.64
CA ILE A 691 -17.44 33.07 17.67
C ILE A 691 -16.33 33.27 18.71
N SER A 692 -16.03 32.24 19.51
CA SER A 692 -14.95 32.26 20.51
C SER A 692 -14.40 30.85 20.74
N ILE A 693 -13.21 30.75 21.33
CA ILE A 693 -12.57 29.49 21.73
C ILE A 693 -12.22 29.63 23.22
N THR A 694 -12.44 28.57 24.01
CA THR A 694 -12.11 28.60 25.44
C THR A 694 -10.60 28.65 25.65
N THR A 695 -10.15 29.44 26.63
CA THR A 695 -8.73 29.54 26.98
C THR A 695 -8.15 28.19 27.38
N ASP A 696 -8.92 27.37 28.11
CA ASP A 696 -8.57 26.01 28.47
C ASP A 696 -8.23 25.14 27.23
N ARG A 697 -9.03 25.23 26.16
CA ARG A 697 -8.76 24.50 24.90
C ARG A 697 -7.46 24.95 24.25
N ILE A 698 -7.15 26.25 24.27
CA ILE A 698 -5.86 26.78 23.79
C ILE A 698 -4.68 26.28 24.65
N TYR A 699 -4.83 26.24 25.97
CA TYR A 699 -3.81 25.68 26.86
C TYR A 699 -3.57 24.18 26.60
N ARG A 700 -4.62 23.39 26.36
CA ARG A 700 -4.49 21.97 25.99
C ARG A 700 -3.73 21.79 24.67
N ILE A 701 -4.03 22.63 23.66
CA ILE A 701 -3.28 22.66 22.38
C ILE A 701 -1.82 23.02 22.61
N TYR A 702 -1.54 24.06 23.38
CA TYR A 702 -0.18 24.47 23.72
C TYR A 702 0.60 23.36 24.42
N GLY A 703 -0.04 22.64 25.35
CA GLY A 703 0.55 21.49 26.04
C GLY A 703 0.97 20.36 25.10
N LEU A 704 0.33 20.21 23.95
CA LEU A 704 0.73 19.28 22.89
C LEU A 704 1.87 19.84 22.04
N LEU A 705 1.77 21.10 21.60
CA LEU A 705 2.74 21.71 20.68
C LEU A 705 4.13 21.89 21.31
N ARG A 706 4.20 22.13 22.63
CA ARG A 706 5.46 22.33 23.35
C ARG A 706 6.42 21.14 23.25
N PRO A 707 6.07 19.90 23.64
CA PRO A 707 6.96 18.76 23.49
C PRO A 707 7.20 18.39 22.02
N VAL A 708 6.24 18.63 21.12
CA VAL A 708 6.41 18.41 19.68
C VAL A 708 7.52 19.29 19.09
N ALA A 709 7.55 20.57 19.45
CA ALA A 709 8.59 21.49 18.99
C ALA A 709 9.99 21.05 19.47
N ARG A 710 10.08 20.52 20.69
CA ARG A 710 11.33 19.94 21.23
C ARG A 710 11.73 18.67 20.48
N LEU A 711 10.79 17.78 20.21
CA LEU A 711 11.02 16.56 19.44
C LEU A 711 11.46 16.83 18.00
N ALA A 712 10.97 17.91 17.37
CA ALA A 712 11.44 18.32 16.05
C ALA A 712 12.94 18.66 16.03
N GLY A 713 13.45 19.31 17.09
CA GLY A 713 14.87 19.55 17.26
C GLY A 713 15.66 18.26 17.48
N VAL A 714 15.13 17.35 18.31
CA VAL A 714 15.75 16.03 18.54
C VAL A 714 15.78 15.19 17.27
N ARG A 715 14.75 15.26 16.41
CA ARG A 715 14.74 14.55 15.12
C ARG A 715 15.97 14.89 14.27
N LEU A 716 16.24 16.18 14.08
CA LEU A 716 17.39 16.63 13.27
C LEU A 716 18.72 16.09 13.83
N GLU A 717 18.85 16.08 15.16
CA GLU A 717 20.04 15.56 15.81
C GLU A 717 20.14 14.04 15.70
N LEU A 718 19.04 13.31 15.85
CA LEU A 718 19.02 11.85 15.67
C LEU A 718 19.42 11.47 14.24
N GLN A 719 18.91 12.15 13.21
CA GLN A 719 19.29 11.93 11.81
C GLN A 719 20.80 12.09 11.64
N ARG A 720 21.35 13.22 12.11
CA ARG A 720 22.78 13.52 12.06
C ARG A 720 23.64 12.50 12.81
N LEU A 721 23.13 11.90 13.89
CA LEU A 721 23.84 10.91 14.69
C LEU A 721 23.80 9.51 14.07
N ILE A 722 22.67 9.13 13.47
CA ILE A 722 22.52 7.89 12.70
C ILE A 722 23.51 7.89 11.53
N ASP A 723 23.58 8.98 10.76
CA ASP A 723 24.50 9.12 9.62
C ASP A 723 25.98 8.99 10.02
N LYS A 724 26.32 9.41 11.25
CA LYS A 724 27.70 9.35 11.78
C LYS A 724 28.04 8.03 12.46
N GLY A 725 27.06 7.19 12.80
CA GLY A 725 27.28 5.94 13.53
C GLY A 725 27.76 6.11 14.98
N ASP A 726 27.51 7.26 15.62
CA ASP A 726 27.92 7.52 17.01
C ASP A 726 26.90 6.95 18.00
N ALA A 727 27.13 5.72 18.45
CA ALA A 727 26.21 4.96 19.29
C ALA A 727 25.95 5.59 20.68
N ASP A 728 26.95 6.20 21.30
CA ASP A 728 26.83 6.75 22.66
C ASP A 728 26.02 8.06 22.65
N SER A 729 26.33 8.95 21.71
CA SER A 729 25.55 10.18 21.51
C SER A 729 24.11 9.86 21.09
N LEU A 730 23.91 8.81 20.28
CA LEU A 730 22.58 8.36 19.87
C LEU A 730 21.75 7.88 21.07
N LYS A 731 22.35 7.12 22.01
CA LYS A 731 21.68 6.69 23.25
C LYS A 731 21.22 7.90 24.08
N GLN A 732 22.08 8.91 24.22
CA GLN A 732 21.76 10.13 24.96
C GLN A 732 20.64 10.93 24.29
N ALA A 733 20.70 11.15 22.97
CA ALA A 733 19.68 11.86 22.22
C ALA A 733 18.31 11.17 22.31
N CYS A 734 18.29 9.85 22.25
CA CYS A 734 17.05 9.09 22.42
C CYS A 734 16.53 9.11 23.87
N ALA A 735 17.38 9.21 24.89
CA ALA A 735 16.93 9.40 26.28
C ALA A 735 16.21 10.75 26.43
N ILE A 736 16.78 11.81 25.84
CA ILE A 736 16.15 13.13 25.77
C ILE A 736 14.82 13.06 25.02
N ALA A 737 14.77 12.35 23.89
CA ALA A 737 13.54 12.12 23.14
C ALA A 737 12.47 11.46 24.02
N GLN A 738 12.84 10.44 24.80
CA GLN A 738 11.91 9.71 25.67
C GLN A 738 11.26 10.60 26.73
N ASP A 739 11.99 11.58 27.27
CA ASP A 739 11.45 12.55 28.21
C ASP A 739 10.37 13.42 27.57
N TYR A 740 10.64 13.91 26.36
CA TYR A 740 9.68 14.72 25.61
C TYR A 740 8.49 13.90 25.10
N ILE A 741 8.70 12.64 24.72
CA ILE A 741 7.62 11.70 24.35
C ILE A 741 6.68 11.50 25.55
N ARG A 742 7.21 11.32 26.77
CA ARG A 742 6.38 11.19 27.98
C ARG A 742 5.56 12.44 28.27
N GLU A 743 6.15 13.62 28.14
CA GLU A 743 5.41 14.89 28.26
C GLU A 743 4.29 14.99 27.22
N LEU A 744 4.57 14.57 25.98
CA LEU A 744 3.60 14.57 24.89
C LEU A 744 2.44 13.60 25.12
N GLU A 745 2.74 12.35 25.48
CA GLU A 745 1.73 11.33 25.76
C GLU A 745 0.79 11.74 26.89
N ALA A 746 1.35 12.34 27.95
CA ALA A 746 0.56 12.91 29.04
C ALA A 746 -0.36 14.03 28.56
N SER A 747 0.13 14.92 27.68
CA SER A 747 -0.69 15.98 27.07
C SER A 747 -1.79 15.44 26.16
N VAL A 748 -1.54 14.35 25.42
CA VAL A 748 -2.57 13.71 24.56
C VAL A 748 -3.68 13.10 25.42
N ILE A 749 -3.32 12.37 26.47
CA ILE A 749 -4.30 11.76 27.39
C ILE A 749 -5.07 12.85 28.14
N GLY A 750 -4.36 13.79 28.78
CA GLY A 750 -4.99 14.85 29.58
C GLY A 750 -5.77 15.88 28.75
N GLY A 751 -5.42 16.03 27.47
CA GLY A 751 -6.06 17.00 26.56
C GLY A 751 -7.47 16.60 26.10
N ASN A 752 -7.86 15.33 26.24
CA ASN A 752 -9.15 14.75 25.80
C ASN A 752 -9.50 14.98 24.32
N PHE A 753 -8.53 15.36 23.48
CA PHE A 753 -8.77 15.65 22.05
C PHE A 753 -9.33 14.43 21.30
N LEU A 754 -8.83 13.23 21.59
CA LEU A 754 -9.33 11.98 21.00
C LEU A 754 -10.75 11.67 21.45
N GLN A 755 -11.05 11.86 22.73
CA GLN A 755 -12.37 11.62 23.30
C GLN A 755 -13.43 12.57 22.72
N GLU A 756 -13.08 13.84 22.48
CA GLU A 756 -13.97 14.84 21.86
C GLU A 756 -14.39 14.47 20.43
N ILE A 757 -13.64 13.60 19.75
CA ILE A 757 -13.86 13.23 18.35
C ILE A 757 -14.42 11.81 18.22
N TYR A 758 -13.93 10.87 19.04
CA TYR A 758 -14.15 9.43 18.87
C TYR A 758 -14.95 8.80 20.01
N ARG A 759 -15.49 9.58 20.94
CA ARG A 759 -16.37 9.04 21.99
C ARG A 759 -17.52 8.24 21.36
N PHE A 760 -17.77 7.06 21.89
CA PHE A 760 -18.94 6.28 21.51
C PHE A 760 -20.22 6.87 22.11
N ASP A 761 -21.25 7.02 21.28
CA ASP A 761 -22.58 7.44 21.70
C ASP A 761 -23.63 6.49 21.08
N PRO A 762 -24.27 5.62 21.89
CA PRO A 762 -25.24 4.65 21.40
C PRO A 762 -26.55 5.27 20.92
N ASP A 763 -26.89 6.48 21.38
CA ASP A 763 -28.14 7.18 21.08
C ASP A 763 -27.99 8.14 19.89
N LEU A 764 -26.76 8.28 19.38
CA LEU A 764 -26.47 9.12 18.22
C LEU A 764 -27.07 8.52 16.95
N ILE A 765 -28.08 9.21 16.40
CA ILE A 765 -28.71 8.86 15.12
C ILE A 765 -27.98 9.59 13.99
N ASP A 766 -27.33 8.82 13.11
CA ASP A 766 -26.73 9.37 11.90
C ASP A 766 -27.81 9.86 10.93
N LYS A 767 -27.86 11.17 10.69
CA LYS A 767 -28.68 11.73 9.62
C LYS A 767 -28.10 11.32 8.27
N THR A 768 -28.93 10.75 7.40
CA THR A 768 -28.59 10.50 5.99
C THR A 768 -28.01 11.78 5.38
N PRO A 769 -26.81 11.74 4.77
CA PRO A 769 -26.25 12.94 4.16
C PRO A 769 -27.22 13.43 3.08
N THR A 770 -27.74 14.65 3.20
CA THR A 770 -28.63 15.21 2.18
C THR A 770 -27.83 15.42 0.89
N ASN A 771 -28.43 15.07 -0.26
CA ASN A 771 -27.89 15.32 -1.60
C ASN A 771 -27.59 16.81 -1.89
N SER A 772 -27.92 17.71 -0.96
CA SER A 772 -27.63 19.14 -0.98
C SER A 772 -26.19 19.43 -0.55
N ILE A 773 -25.19 18.93 -1.28
CA ILE A 773 -23.98 19.74 -1.44
C ILE A 773 -24.35 20.70 -2.57
N PRO A 774 -24.38 22.03 -2.36
CA PRO A 774 -24.62 22.97 -3.46
C PRO A 774 -23.67 22.63 -4.60
N GLN A 775 -24.18 22.66 -5.84
CA GLN A 775 -23.35 22.83 -7.03
C GLN A 775 -22.49 24.09 -6.80
N LEU A 776 -21.33 23.93 -6.18
CA LEU A 776 -20.20 24.79 -6.45
C LEU A 776 -19.76 24.39 -7.85
N VAL A 777 -20.41 25.06 -8.80
CA VAL A 777 -20.11 25.08 -10.22
C VAL A 777 -18.60 25.11 -10.39
N ILE A 778 -18.12 24.09 -11.09
CA ILE A 778 -16.76 24.02 -11.62
C ILE A 778 -16.68 25.11 -12.69
N ASP A 779 -16.25 26.31 -12.30
CA ASP A 779 -15.76 27.35 -13.22
C ASP A 779 -14.25 27.15 -13.47
N PHE A 780 -13.83 25.92 -13.74
CA PHE A 780 -12.44 25.59 -14.13
C PHE A 780 -12.29 25.25 -15.62
N GLN A 781 -13.24 25.66 -16.46
CA GLN A 781 -13.09 25.57 -17.93
C GLN A 781 -12.49 26.82 -18.60
N GLN A 782 -12.03 27.84 -17.87
CA GLN A 782 -11.54 29.07 -18.54
C GLN A 782 -10.04 29.36 -18.47
N HIS A 783 -9.19 28.57 -17.81
CA HIS A 783 -7.74 28.80 -17.89
C HIS A 783 -6.98 27.51 -18.25
N LYS A 784 -6.98 27.19 -19.55
CA LYS A 784 -5.84 26.54 -20.20
C LYS A 784 -4.77 27.62 -20.46
N PRO A 785 -3.49 27.40 -20.14
CA PRO A 785 -2.43 27.78 -21.05
C PRO A 785 -2.46 26.89 -22.31
#